data_AF-A0A9X9G3G3-F1
#
_entry.id   AF-A0A9X9G3G3-F1
#
_cell.length_a   1.000
_cell.length_b   1.000
_cell.length_c   1.000
_cell.angle_alpha   90.00
_cell.angle_beta   90.00
_cell.angle_gamma   90.00
#
_symmetry.space_group_name_H-M   'P 1'
#
loop_
_entity.id
_entity.type
_entity.pdbx_description
1 polymer ?
#
loop_
_entity_poly.entity_id
_entity_poly.type
_entity_poly.pdbx_seq_one_letter_code
_entity_poly.pdbx_strand_id
1 'polypeptide(L)'
;MLTTALQQSIKIDVTEYLGVKEYAYTCYGDSDSKDIFYVVPEIPVFAKRDTNTPSFMFYKYRSEDTQGGYAQFTVQLPQPNAEMKDRIRLQLYNGLGRKDGPLDKKSKLIVDYIKAKQAYEADPENNTKKTAMDQAQKNTGLSDEQLNRFVALYDANKGDDQFLSELMPADAAKIELMQPRYTSAQAMLILDGNDKFYRQIPTPLSPSGLGDNNTVFSLSLTGEGATLFEQVLKGTDKNASVGVRFDLSLDASMSAAKVIVTYNSEQAKSVAQTINYHTWSADEKKIEQEFYAKEAIKVDVQIGLTAQEMGMEPGAYEKWKESLRNWGQQQVEQILSSQTGIDMSLNLLNDAGSFEKFQSKISQTLSFTREYEENAVVSSTIYPQTQLPSIRSIVGEADLDQYFKEYDLHDPFYQYIQPEFFVTEDMAKYDIANIVVTAIYDDDLKSTLTFTPKDPGPKKTDKWFIKPELGRAYRYHYTVNFTGMQARPYLSGDIQVKDDLVVTINAAQSGIVYADISTLLNPLGWEVFSQVVVKTQYEDKEHSVPLKQYTQVISDKNPPVPFIYPIGTNVEKPLYYSADYYALDGDSLTYLPPGVESNPQLPGYGETRGNQILIANALPKQQKYTIIFKPSQKDVSLITFEMTVNYPKWDFSQTQPIALTEFDTKSLTQYLTFNLMQQEKGNEPQISYTATVYYGDNQEKTVTKPITGTSTIVVVTF
;
A
#
# COMPACT_ATOMS: atom_id res chain seq x y z
N MET A 1 28.31 14.86 -13.39
CA MET A 1 27.30 15.71 -12.68
C MET A 1 26.39 16.40 -13.70
N LEU A 2 25.14 16.76 -13.36
CA LEU A 2 24.23 17.47 -14.29
C LEU A 2 24.87 18.77 -14.80
N THR A 3 24.78 19.06 -16.09
CA THR A 3 25.15 20.38 -16.66
C THR A 3 23.96 21.09 -17.29
N THR A 4 23.82 22.40 -17.04
CA THR A 4 22.76 23.23 -17.65
C THR A 4 23.06 23.64 -19.09
N ALA A 5 24.30 23.47 -19.54
CA ALA A 5 24.77 23.82 -20.87
C ALA A 5 24.22 22.92 -21.99
N LEU A 6 23.92 21.66 -21.66
CA LEU A 6 23.37 20.67 -22.58
C LEU A 6 21.96 20.34 -22.12
N GLN A 7 20.97 21.12 -22.57
CA GLN A 7 19.56 20.87 -22.26
C GLN A 7 18.73 20.70 -23.52
N GLN A 8 17.82 19.73 -23.49
CA GLN A 8 16.85 19.51 -24.55
C GLN A 8 15.47 19.29 -23.94
N SER A 9 14.50 20.13 -24.33
CA SER A 9 13.09 19.90 -23.97
C SER A 9 12.50 18.87 -24.93
N ILE A 10 11.90 17.83 -24.36
CA ILE A 10 11.31 16.70 -25.06
C ILE A 10 9.83 16.64 -24.70
N LYS A 11 9.00 16.59 -25.73
CA LYS A 11 7.55 16.52 -25.60
C LYS A 11 7.04 15.16 -26.04
N ILE A 12 6.17 14.57 -25.23
CA ILE A 12 5.66 13.21 -25.41
C ILE A 12 4.14 13.26 -25.27
N ASP A 13 3.43 12.62 -26.20
CA ASP A 13 1.99 12.43 -26.06
C ASP A 13 1.70 11.49 -24.88
N VAL A 14 0.77 11.88 -24.02
CA VAL A 14 0.42 11.14 -22.81
C VAL A 14 -1.09 10.95 -22.73
N THR A 15 -1.50 9.77 -22.28
CA THR A 15 -2.88 9.47 -21.86
C THR A 15 -2.96 9.23 -20.36
N GLU A 16 -1.81 9.05 -19.72
CA GLU A 16 -1.72 8.73 -18.30
C GLU A 16 -1.99 9.93 -17.41
N TYR A 17 -1.80 11.17 -17.87
CA TYR A 17 -1.96 12.36 -17.03
C TYR A 17 -3.31 13.05 -17.25
N LEU A 18 -4.05 13.27 -16.17
CA LEU A 18 -5.42 13.78 -16.22
C LEU A 18 -5.46 15.17 -16.87
N GLY A 19 -6.26 15.32 -17.94
CA GLY A 19 -6.45 16.59 -18.64
C GLY A 19 -5.24 17.08 -19.44
N VAL A 20 -4.18 16.28 -19.56
CA VAL A 20 -2.95 16.62 -20.28
C VAL A 20 -2.75 15.62 -21.42
N LYS A 21 -2.55 16.13 -22.65
CA LYS A 21 -2.35 15.30 -23.85
C LYS A 21 -0.90 15.20 -24.29
N GLU A 22 -0.09 16.20 -23.93
CA GLU A 22 1.32 16.28 -24.24
C GLU A 22 2.04 16.71 -22.97
N TYR A 23 3.09 15.99 -22.60
CA TYR A 23 3.87 16.25 -21.40
C TYR A 23 5.32 16.56 -21.78
N ALA A 24 5.88 17.58 -21.14
CA ALA A 24 7.22 18.09 -21.42
C ALA A 24 8.22 17.69 -20.33
N TYR A 25 9.37 17.23 -20.77
CA TYR A 25 10.53 16.91 -19.94
C TYR A 25 11.74 17.68 -20.43
N THR A 26 12.44 18.38 -19.55
CA THR A 26 13.77 18.91 -19.85
C THR A 26 14.82 17.85 -19.51
N CYS A 27 15.64 17.47 -20.49
CA CYS A 27 16.73 16.52 -20.32
C CYS A 27 18.06 17.28 -20.31
N TYR A 28 18.78 17.20 -19.20
CA TYR A 28 20.09 17.82 -19.01
C TYR A 28 21.20 16.79 -19.18
N GLY A 29 22.27 17.09 -19.91
CA GLY A 29 23.42 16.20 -20.04
C GLY A 29 24.22 16.06 -18.75
N ASP A 30 25.05 15.02 -18.68
CA ASP A 30 26.08 14.88 -17.65
C ASP A 30 27.41 15.50 -18.10
N SER A 31 28.16 16.08 -17.14
CA SER A 31 29.45 16.72 -17.36
C SER A 31 30.57 15.76 -17.75
N ASP A 32 30.45 14.49 -17.34
CA ASP A 32 31.54 13.50 -17.43
C ASP A 32 31.19 12.44 -18.49
N SER A 33 29.91 12.16 -18.70
CA SER A 33 29.41 11.18 -19.66
C SER A 33 28.43 11.77 -20.66
N LYS A 34 28.75 11.68 -21.95
CA LYS A 34 27.87 12.08 -23.06
C LYS A 34 26.62 11.21 -23.20
N ASP A 35 26.59 10.05 -22.55
CA ASP A 35 25.50 9.07 -22.66
C ASP A 35 24.55 9.13 -21.45
N ILE A 36 24.80 10.00 -20.46
CA ILE A 36 23.91 10.17 -19.29
C ILE A 36 23.14 11.47 -19.43
N PHE A 37 21.81 11.39 -19.23
CA PHE A 37 20.92 12.56 -19.16
C PHE A 37 20.06 12.52 -17.91
N TYR A 38 19.95 13.66 -17.25
CA TYR A 38 19.07 13.89 -16.11
C TYR A 38 17.74 14.46 -16.59
N VAL A 39 16.65 13.75 -16.32
CA VAL A 39 15.32 14.11 -16.78
C VAL A 39 14.58 14.87 -15.69
N VAL A 40 14.07 16.05 -16.04
CA VAL A 40 13.26 16.91 -15.19
C VAL A 40 11.87 17.07 -15.80
N PRO A 41 10.79 16.76 -15.07
CA PRO A 41 9.44 17.07 -15.52
C PRO A 41 9.16 18.59 -15.47
N GLU A 42 8.58 19.16 -16.53
CA GLU A 42 8.32 20.62 -16.61
C GLU A 42 6.95 21.03 -16.07
N ILE A 43 5.97 20.13 -16.06
CA ILE A 43 4.53 20.47 -15.92
C ILE A 43 3.92 19.73 -14.72
N PRO A 44 3.56 20.41 -13.61
CA PRO A 44 2.75 19.80 -12.55
C PRO A 44 1.39 19.29 -13.05
N VAL A 45 0.94 18.13 -12.58
CA VAL A 45 -0.40 17.58 -12.91
C VAL A 45 -1.16 17.13 -11.67
N PHE A 46 -2.48 16.99 -11.76
CA PHE A 46 -3.25 16.41 -10.67
C PHE A 46 -2.84 14.96 -10.42
N ALA A 47 -2.65 14.61 -9.15
CA ALA A 47 -2.52 13.22 -8.76
C ALA A 47 -3.86 12.50 -8.92
N LYS A 48 -3.82 11.27 -9.39
CA LYS A 48 -4.99 10.41 -9.55
C LYS A 48 -5.47 9.88 -8.20
N ARG A 49 -6.79 9.84 -7.98
CA ARG A 49 -7.39 9.05 -6.89
C ARG A 49 -7.70 7.62 -7.37
N ASP A 50 -8.19 7.51 -8.61
CA ASP A 50 -8.39 6.28 -9.37
C ASP A 50 -8.06 6.52 -10.86
N THR A 51 -8.43 5.61 -11.76
CA THR A 51 -8.04 5.64 -13.19
C THR A 51 -8.27 7.00 -13.87
N ASN A 52 -9.42 7.66 -13.60
CA ASN A 52 -9.86 8.86 -14.30
C ASN A 52 -10.27 10.03 -13.38
N THR A 53 -10.19 9.88 -12.06
CA THR A 53 -10.58 10.95 -11.13
C THR A 53 -9.39 11.65 -10.47
N PRO A 54 -9.42 13.00 -10.36
CA PRO A 54 -8.40 13.73 -9.66
C PRO A 54 -8.55 13.60 -8.15
N SER A 55 -7.43 13.58 -7.42
CA SER A 55 -7.40 13.76 -5.97
C SER A 55 -7.73 15.21 -5.62
N PHE A 56 -9.03 15.52 -5.62
CA PHE A 56 -9.59 16.86 -5.47
C PHE A 56 -10.84 16.82 -4.58
N MET A 57 -10.95 17.80 -3.69
CA MET A 57 -12.11 18.02 -2.84
C MET A 57 -12.37 19.51 -2.69
N PHE A 58 -13.62 19.92 -2.90
CA PHE A 58 -14.07 21.28 -2.65
C PHE A 58 -15.43 21.28 -1.94
N TYR A 59 -15.53 22.08 -0.88
CA TYR A 59 -16.81 22.42 -0.29
C TYR A 59 -16.91 23.89 0.08
N LYS A 60 -18.08 24.45 -0.17
CA LYS A 60 -18.49 25.81 0.18
C LYS A 60 -19.65 25.73 1.15
N TYR A 61 -19.68 26.62 2.13
CA TYR A 61 -20.79 26.73 3.08
C TYR A 61 -21.26 28.18 3.22
N ARG A 62 -22.56 28.35 3.41
CA ARG A 62 -23.21 29.67 3.55
C ARG A 62 -24.29 29.68 4.63
N SER A 63 -24.38 30.81 5.34
CA SER A 63 -25.46 31.23 6.24
C SER A 63 -25.56 32.77 6.19
N GLU A 64 -26.56 33.38 6.86
CA GLU A 64 -26.69 34.84 6.95
C GLU A 64 -25.45 35.49 7.59
N ASP A 65 -24.86 34.85 8.59
CA ASP A 65 -23.74 35.40 9.38
C ASP A 65 -22.38 34.77 9.05
N THR A 66 -22.34 33.64 8.33
CA THR A 66 -21.10 32.86 8.15
C THR A 66 -21.02 32.24 6.76
N GLN A 67 -19.95 32.56 6.05
CA GLN A 67 -19.67 32.02 4.73
C GLN A 67 -18.19 31.68 4.57
N GLY A 68 -17.89 30.61 3.84
CA GLY A 68 -16.52 30.19 3.57
C GLY A 68 -16.44 28.98 2.66
N GLY A 69 -15.23 28.52 2.46
CA GLY A 69 -14.99 27.28 1.74
C GLY A 69 -13.66 26.65 2.11
N TYR A 70 -13.51 25.41 1.69
CA TYR A 70 -12.29 24.65 1.82
C TYR A 70 -12.04 23.89 0.53
N ALA A 71 -10.79 23.93 0.08
CA ALA A 71 -10.34 23.17 -1.07
C ALA A 71 -9.08 22.39 -0.72
N GLN A 72 -9.02 21.14 -1.14
CA GLN A 72 -7.84 20.31 -1.01
C GLN A 72 -7.61 19.54 -2.29
N PHE A 73 -6.38 19.53 -2.76
CA PHE A 73 -5.99 18.77 -3.93
C PHE A 73 -4.53 18.34 -3.89
N THR A 74 -4.23 17.26 -4.57
CA THR A 74 -2.86 16.74 -4.68
C THR A 74 -2.36 16.93 -6.10
N VAL A 75 -1.14 17.43 -6.24
CA VAL A 75 -0.42 17.51 -7.51
C VAL A 75 0.87 16.71 -7.45
N GLN A 76 1.38 16.38 -8.61
CA GLN A 76 2.59 15.60 -8.80
C GLN A 76 3.41 16.16 -9.98
N LEU A 77 4.72 15.95 -9.93
CA LEU A 77 5.69 16.11 -11.01
C LEU A 77 6.12 14.71 -11.49
N PRO A 78 5.34 14.06 -12.35
CA PRO A 78 5.55 12.66 -12.70
C PRO A 78 6.88 12.45 -13.42
N GLN A 79 7.62 11.44 -12.97
CA GLN A 79 8.80 10.94 -13.64
C GLN A 79 8.40 10.05 -14.84
N PRO A 80 9.22 10.00 -15.91
CA PRO A 80 8.89 9.19 -17.08
C PRO A 80 8.84 7.70 -16.73
N ASN A 81 7.77 7.01 -17.12
CA ASN A 81 7.67 5.56 -17.03
C ASN A 81 8.57 4.87 -18.08
N ALA A 82 8.57 3.53 -18.13
CA ALA A 82 9.46 2.78 -19.04
C ALA A 82 9.27 3.15 -20.53
N GLU A 83 8.02 3.24 -20.99
CA GLU A 83 7.68 3.57 -22.38
C GLU A 83 8.08 5.03 -22.71
N MET A 84 7.82 5.95 -21.78
CA MET A 84 8.24 7.35 -21.92
C MET A 84 9.77 7.48 -21.95
N LYS A 85 10.50 6.71 -21.13
CA LYS A 85 11.98 6.70 -21.16
C LYS A 85 12.51 6.28 -22.53
N ASP A 86 11.90 5.29 -23.17
CA ASP A 86 12.33 4.86 -24.50
C ASP A 86 12.07 5.93 -25.56
N ARG A 87 10.94 6.65 -25.46
CA ARG A 87 10.66 7.83 -26.29
C ARG A 87 11.69 8.94 -26.10
N ILE A 88 12.05 9.24 -24.85
CA ILE A 88 13.09 10.23 -24.51
C ILE A 88 14.43 9.83 -25.14
N ARG A 89 14.88 8.57 -24.94
CA ARG A 89 16.15 8.08 -25.51
C ARG A 89 16.21 8.24 -27.03
N LEU A 90 15.12 7.89 -27.73
CA LEU A 90 15.06 8.01 -29.19
C LEU A 90 15.11 9.47 -29.67
N GLN A 91 14.52 10.41 -28.94
CA GLN A 91 14.60 11.84 -29.30
C GLN A 91 15.97 12.44 -29.01
N LEU A 92 16.63 12.01 -27.92
CA LEU A 92 18.01 12.38 -27.60
C LEU A 92 19.01 11.79 -28.62
N TYR A 93 18.77 10.57 -29.10
CA TYR A 93 19.62 9.91 -30.09
C TYR A 93 19.36 10.44 -31.52
N ASN A 94 20.12 11.47 -31.92
CA ASN A 94 20.10 12.08 -33.26
C ASN A 94 18.70 12.53 -33.77
N GLY A 95 17.73 12.74 -32.87
CA GLY A 95 16.36 13.11 -33.24
C GLY A 95 15.55 12.01 -33.95
N LEU A 96 15.95 10.74 -33.82
CA LEU A 96 15.31 9.61 -34.50
C LEU A 96 13.90 9.28 -33.96
N GLY A 97 13.58 9.72 -32.74
CA GLY A 97 12.32 9.47 -32.02
C GLY A 97 11.20 10.50 -32.20
N ARG A 98 11.23 11.34 -33.25
CA ARG A 98 10.11 12.25 -33.52
C ARG A 98 8.85 11.47 -33.88
N LYS A 99 7.69 11.94 -33.41
CA LYS A 99 6.36 11.42 -33.80
C LYS A 99 6.25 11.30 -35.33
N ASP A 100 5.65 10.21 -35.78
CA ASP A 100 5.55 9.82 -37.20
C ASP A 100 6.91 9.60 -37.90
N GLY A 101 7.95 9.35 -37.11
CA GLY A 101 9.29 9.06 -37.56
C GLY A 101 9.43 7.67 -38.22
N PRO A 102 10.61 7.35 -38.78
CA PRO A 102 10.84 6.06 -39.44
C PRO A 102 10.59 4.85 -38.53
N LEU A 103 10.90 4.95 -37.24
CA LEU A 103 10.70 3.87 -36.26
C LEU A 103 9.23 3.72 -35.85
N ASP A 104 8.50 4.82 -35.65
CA ASP A 104 7.04 4.78 -35.40
C ASP A 104 6.30 4.12 -36.57
N LYS A 105 6.65 4.51 -37.79
CA LYS A 105 6.09 3.89 -39.01
C LYS A 105 6.41 2.42 -39.09
N LYS A 106 7.64 2.03 -38.71
CA LYS A 106 8.05 0.63 -38.71
C LYS A 106 7.31 -0.18 -37.64
N SER A 107 7.13 0.36 -36.43
CA SER A 107 6.33 -0.26 -35.37
C SER A 107 4.88 -0.46 -35.82
N LYS A 108 4.26 0.57 -36.40
CA LYS A 108 2.91 0.49 -36.97
C LYS A 108 2.79 -0.60 -38.03
N LEU A 109 3.74 -0.69 -38.96
CA LEU A 109 3.74 -1.73 -40.00
C LEU A 109 3.79 -3.15 -39.40
N ILE A 110 4.51 -3.34 -38.30
CA ILE A 110 4.56 -4.62 -37.58
C ILE A 110 3.22 -4.90 -36.90
N VAL A 111 2.60 -3.91 -36.23
CA VAL A 111 1.27 -4.06 -35.64
C VAL A 111 0.21 -4.38 -36.70
N ASP A 112 0.24 -3.71 -37.84
CA ASP A 112 -0.66 -3.97 -38.97
C ASP A 112 -0.49 -5.41 -39.50
N TYR A 113 0.74 -5.92 -39.58
CA TYR A 113 1.01 -7.32 -39.91
C TYR A 113 0.42 -8.28 -38.87
N ILE A 114 0.61 -8.02 -37.57
CA ILE A 114 0.11 -8.91 -36.51
C ILE A 114 -1.42 -8.95 -36.51
N LYS A 115 -2.08 -7.80 -36.68
CA LYS A 115 -3.55 -7.73 -36.83
C LYS A 115 -4.02 -8.50 -38.07
N ALA A 116 -3.32 -8.37 -39.20
CA ALA A 116 -3.65 -9.10 -40.42
C ALA A 116 -3.44 -10.63 -40.27
N LYS A 117 -2.37 -11.04 -39.56
CA LYS A 117 -2.09 -12.44 -39.22
C LYS A 117 -3.19 -13.03 -38.34
N GLN A 118 -3.56 -12.36 -37.25
CA GLN A 118 -4.65 -12.79 -36.37
C GLN A 118 -5.99 -12.90 -37.13
N ALA A 119 -6.27 -11.95 -38.03
CA ALA A 119 -7.48 -11.99 -38.85
C ALA A 119 -7.51 -13.20 -39.80
N TYR A 120 -6.37 -13.57 -40.38
CA TYR A 120 -6.24 -14.77 -41.22
C TYR A 120 -6.29 -16.07 -40.40
N GLU A 121 -5.64 -16.12 -39.23
CA GLU A 121 -5.70 -17.29 -38.33
C GLU A 121 -7.13 -17.57 -37.85
N ALA A 122 -7.94 -16.52 -37.66
CA ALA A 122 -9.36 -16.64 -37.33
C ALA A 122 -10.23 -17.14 -38.50
N ASP A 123 -9.76 -17.08 -39.75
CA ASP A 123 -10.50 -17.47 -40.96
C ASP A 123 -9.52 -17.93 -42.08
N PRO A 124 -8.94 -19.14 -41.94
CA PRO A 124 -7.83 -19.58 -42.79
C PRO A 124 -8.21 -19.85 -44.25
N GLU A 125 -9.49 -20.02 -44.56
CA GLU A 125 -9.98 -20.28 -45.92
C GLU A 125 -10.18 -19.00 -46.74
N ASN A 126 -10.03 -17.83 -46.12
CA ASN A 126 -10.26 -16.53 -46.75
C ASN A 126 -9.02 -15.99 -47.47
N ASN A 127 -8.98 -16.18 -48.79
CA ASN A 127 -7.89 -15.73 -49.65
C ASN A 127 -7.60 -14.22 -49.57
N THR A 128 -8.62 -13.38 -49.32
CA THR A 128 -8.42 -11.93 -49.20
C THR A 128 -7.64 -11.58 -47.94
N LYS A 129 -7.92 -12.25 -46.81
CA LYS A 129 -7.18 -12.07 -45.55
C LYS A 129 -5.74 -12.59 -45.65
N LYS A 130 -5.55 -13.71 -46.36
CA LYS A 130 -4.20 -14.22 -46.67
C LYS A 130 -3.37 -13.21 -47.48
N THR A 131 -3.94 -12.66 -48.55
CA THR A 131 -3.25 -11.63 -49.36
C THR A 131 -2.96 -10.37 -48.55
N ALA A 132 -3.88 -9.95 -47.67
CA ALA A 132 -3.66 -8.81 -46.78
C ALA A 132 -2.51 -9.07 -45.78
N MET A 133 -2.43 -10.27 -45.19
CA MET A 133 -1.33 -10.69 -44.32
C MET A 133 0.00 -10.71 -45.08
N ASP A 134 0.06 -11.35 -46.25
CA ASP A 134 1.28 -11.44 -47.07
C ASP A 134 1.78 -10.05 -47.50
N GLN A 135 0.86 -9.14 -47.85
CA GLN A 135 1.19 -7.76 -48.19
C GLN A 135 1.68 -6.97 -46.97
N ALA A 136 1.02 -7.11 -45.81
CA ALA A 136 1.44 -6.46 -44.58
C ALA A 136 2.83 -6.95 -44.15
N GLN A 137 3.09 -8.25 -44.25
CA GLN A 137 4.40 -8.85 -44.02
C GLN A 137 5.47 -8.20 -44.90
N LYS A 138 5.21 -8.14 -46.21
CA LYS A 138 6.13 -7.54 -47.18
C LYS A 138 6.42 -6.07 -46.86
N ASN A 139 5.44 -5.32 -46.39
CA ASN A 139 5.60 -3.91 -46.02
C ASN A 139 6.53 -3.71 -44.81
N THR A 140 6.65 -4.70 -43.90
CA THR A 140 7.56 -4.60 -42.74
C THR A 140 9.04 -4.70 -43.11
N GLY A 141 9.37 -5.40 -44.20
CA GLY A 141 10.75 -5.70 -44.60
C GLY A 141 11.52 -6.63 -43.67
N LEU A 142 10.82 -7.41 -42.82
CA LEU A 142 11.39 -8.34 -41.83
C LEU A 142 11.20 -9.81 -42.26
N SER A 143 12.07 -10.71 -41.79
CA SER A 143 11.92 -12.15 -41.99
C SER A 143 10.85 -12.76 -41.06
N ASP A 144 10.35 -13.95 -41.39
CA ASP A 144 9.39 -14.69 -40.54
C ASP A 144 9.90 -14.90 -39.11
N GLU A 145 11.19 -15.22 -38.96
CA GLU A 145 11.82 -15.40 -37.64
C GLU A 145 11.85 -14.11 -36.83
N GLN A 146 12.09 -12.97 -37.48
CA GLN A 146 12.08 -11.66 -36.82
C GLN A 146 10.67 -11.26 -36.42
N LEU A 147 9.68 -11.49 -37.29
CA LEU A 147 8.28 -11.17 -37.03
C LEU A 147 7.68 -12.02 -35.91
N ASN A 148 8.04 -13.30 -35.81
CA ASN A 148 7.57 -14.17 -34.74
C ASN A 148 7.96 -13.67 -33.33
N ARG A 149 9.07 -12.93 -33.20
CA ARG A 149 9.44 -12.28 -31.92
C ARG A 149 8.46 -11.16 -31.55
N PHE A 150 8.06 -10.33 -32.51
CA PHE A 150 7.08 -9.26 -32.27
C PHE A 150 5.67 -9.81 -32.03
N VAL A 151 5.29 -10.90 -32.71
CA VAL A 151 4.03 -11.61 -32.44
C VAL A 151 3.95 -12.08 -30.99
N ALA A 152 5.05 -12.60 -30.43
CA ALA A 152 5.10 -13.04 -29.04
C ALA A 152 5.03 -11.89 -28.01
N LEU A 153 5.42 -10.68 -28.41
CA LEU A 153 5.44 -9.48 -27.55
C LEU A 153 4.20 -8.59 -27.70
N TYR A 154 3.30 -8.91 -28.64
CA TYR A 154 2.17 -8.06 -28.97
C TYR A 154 1.13 -7.99 -27.85
N ASP A 155 0.72 -6.78 -27.51
CA ASP A 155 -0.37 -6.48 -26.60
C ASP A 155 -1.46 -5.65 -27.32
N ALA A 156 -2.68 -6.19 -27.34
CA ALA A 156 -3.82 -5.56 -27.98
C ALA A 156 -4.30 -4.28 -27.25
N ASN A 157 -3.91 -4.10 -25.99
CA ASN A 157 -4.27 -2.91 -25.20
C ASN A 157 -3.28 -1.75 -25.39
N LYS A 158 -2.17 -1.97 -26.09
CA LYS A 158 -1.13 -0.96 -26.35
C LYS A 158 -1.24 -0.35 -27.75
N GLY A 159 -0.64 0.84 -27.91
CA GLY A 159 -0.65 1.60 -29.16
C GLY A 159 0.19 0.96 -30.28
N ASP A 160 0.19 1.62 -31.44
CA ASP A 160 0.98 1.21 -32.62
C ASP A 160 2.50 1.32 -32.39
N ASP A 161 2.92 1.95 -31.29
CA ASP A 161 4.31 2.24 -30.92
C ASP A 161 4.92 1.27 -29.90
N GLN A 162 4.20 0.20 -29.57
CA GLN A 162 4.60 -0.80 -28.57
C GLN A 162 5.92 -1.53 -28.86
N PHE A 163 6.48 -1.44 -30.08
CA PHE A 163 7.71 -2.13 -30.48
C PHE A 163 8.93 -1.21 -30.62
N LEU A 164 8.84 0.03 -30.15
CA LEU A 164 9.93 0.99 -30.30
C LEU A 164 11.19 0.59 -29.55
N SER A 165 11.05 -0.03 -28.39
CA SER A 165 12.17 -0.48 -27.56
C SER A 165 12.98 -1.55 -28.29
N GLU A 166 12.32 -2.48 -28.99
CA GLU A 166 12.93 -3.56 -29.77
C GLU A 166 13.50 -3.07 -31.10
N LEU A 167 12.93 -2.00 -31.67
CA LEU A 167 13.42 -1.36 -32.89
C LEU A 167 14.54 -0.35 -32.64
N MET A 168 14.83 -0.05 -31.37
CA MET A 168 15.83 0.93 -30.96
C MET A 168 17.24 0.48 -31.37
N PRO A 169 18.07 1.36 -31.96
CA PRO A 169 19.49 1.07 -32.21
C PRO A 169 20.21 0.74 -30.90
N ALA A 170 21.14 -0.22 -30.93
CA ALA A 170 21.90 -0.64 -29.75
C ALA A 170 22.66 0.51 -29.07
N ASP A 171 23.06 1.53 -29.83
CA ASP A 171 23.73 2.72 -29.30
C ASP A 171 22.76 3.71 -28.62
N ALA A 172 21.50 3.79 -29.05
CA ALA A 172 20.49 4.61 -28.37
C ALA A 172 20.10 4.01 -27.00
N ALA A 173 20.14 2.68 -26.89
CA ALA A 173 19.92 1.98 -25.62
C ALA A 173 21.03 2.23 -24.58
N LYS A 174 22.20 2.74 -24.99
CA LYS A 174 23.28 3.14 -24.08
C LYS A 174 22.99 4.46 -23.35
N ILE A 175 22.01 5.24 -23.83
CA ILE A 175 21.61 6.47 -23.17
C ILE A 175 20.93 6.14 -21.85
N GLU A 176 21.58 6.52 -20.75
CA GLU A 176 21.08 6.35 -19.40
C GLU A 176 20.30 7.59 -18.97
N LEU A 177 19.06 7.37 -18.51
CA LEU A 177 18.18 8.44 -18.02
C LEU A 177 18.12 8.37 -16.50
N MET A 178 18.58 9.42 -15.84
CA MET A 178 18.65 9.56 -14.39
C MET A 178 17.72 10.68 -13.90
N GLN A 179 17.39 10.67 -12.61
CA GLN A 179 16.74 11.79 -11.96
C GLN A 179 17.82 12.68 -11.31
N PRO A 180 17.75 14.02 -11.43
CA PRO A 180 18.68 14.87 -10.71
C PRO A 180 18.46 14.79 -9.21
N ARG A 181 19.55 14.94 -8.47
CA ARG A 181 19.51 15.04 -7.02
C ARG A 181 19.20 16.49 -6.64
N TYR A 182 18.03 16.71 -6.06
CA TYR A 182 17.64 18.02 -5.54
C TYR A 182 18.27 18.28 -4.17
N THR A 183 18.81 19.49 -3.96
CA THR A 183 19.33 19.98 -2.68
C THR A 183 18.23 20.64 -1.84
N SER A 184 17.25 21.26 -2.49
CA SER A 184 16.00 21.70 -1.86
C SER A 184 14.83 21.64 -2.83
N ALA A 185 13.62 21.45 -2.31
CA ALA A 185 12.39 21.43 -3.10
C ALA A 185 11.27 22.15 -2.33
N GLN A 186 10.60 23.09 -3.01
CA GLN A 186 9.39 23.75 -2.52
C GLN A 186 8.32 23.74 -3.62
N ALA A 187 7.06 23.78 -3.22
CA ALA A 187 5.93 23.89 -4.12
C ALA A 187 4.95 24.96 -3.60
N MET A 188 4.46 25.78 -4.52
CA MET A 188 3.64 26.95 -4.23
C MET A 188 2.48 27.06 -5.21
N LEU A 189 1.39 27.67 -4.73
CA LEU A 189 0.28 28.07 -5.57
C LEU A 189 0.51 29.48 -6.08
N ILE A 190 0.29 29.68 -7.38
CA ILE A 190 0.29 30.98 -8.02
C ILE A 190 -1.11 31.56 -7.84
N LEU A 191 -1.28 32.35 -6.78
CA LEU A 191 -2.54 33.01 -6.43
C LEU A 191 -2.32 34.51 -6.24
N ASP A 192 -3.37 35.30 -6.44
CA ASP A 192 -3.35 36.72 -6.13
C ASP A 192 -3.32 36.93 -4.60
N GLY A 193 -2.43 37.80 -4.14
CA GLY A 193 -2.12 38.03 -2.73
C GLY A 193 -3.17 38.91 -2.05
N ASN A 194 -4.40 38.42 -1.92
CA ASN A 194 -5.54 39.19 -1.39
C ASN A 194 -6.16 38.53 -0.14
N ASP A 195 -6.19 39.25 0.98
CA ASP A 195 -6.78 38.81 2.25
C ASP A 195 -8.30 38.61 2.19
N LYS A 196 -8.96 39.18 1.17
CA LYS A 196 -10.37 38.91 0.86
C LYS A 196 -10.58 37.55 0.21
N PHE A 197 -9.53 36.87 -0.27
CA PHE A 197 -9.64 35.61 -1.02
C PHE A 197 -9.44 34.38 -0.12
N TYR A 198 -8.44 34.40 0.75
CA TYR A 198 -8.12 33.29 1.65
C TYR A 198 -8.18 33.73 3.11
N ARG A 199 -8.53 32.79 4.00
CA ARG A 199 -8.48 33.01 5.46
C ARG A 199 -7.06 32.82 6.01
N GLN A 200 -6.24 32.03 5.32
CA GLN A 200 -4.86 31.75 5.69
C GLN A 200 -4.01 31.77 4.42
N ILE A 201 -2.91 32.53 4.45
CA ILE A 201 -1.93 32.59 3.35
C ILE A 201 -1.39 31.16 3.13
N PRO A 202 -1.46 30.60 1.91
CA PRO A 202 -0.83 29.32 1.62
C PRO A 202 0.68 29.43 1.82
N THR A 203 1.22 28.74 2.82
CA THR A 203 2.68 28.63 3.00
C THR A 203 3.27 27.74 1.91
N PRO A 204 4.50 28.02 1.44
CA PRO A 204 5.25 27.10 0.61
C PRO A 204 5.31 25.72 1.25
N LEU A 205 5.06 24.68 0.46
CA LEU A 205 5.03 23.29 0.92
C LEU A 205 6.30 22.56 0.47
N SER A 206 6.76 21.62 1.28
CA SER A 206 7.82 20.68 0.87
C SER A 206 7.19 19.49 0.15
N PRO A 207 7.52 19.23 -1.14
CA PRO A 207 7.11 18.02 -1.83
C PRO A 207 7.65 16.77 -1.13
N SER A 208 7.11 15.59 -1.49
CA SER A 208 7.54 14.30 -0.91
C SER A 208 9.04 14.01 -1.01
N GLY A 209 9.74 14.61 -1.98
CA GLY A 209 11.17 14.38 -2.24
C GLY A 209 11.47 12.98 -2.78
N LEU A 210 10.43 12.20 -3.13
CA LEU A 210 10.52 10.83 -3.63
C LEU A 210 9.66 10.70 -4.89
N GLY A 211 10.19 10.01 -5.91
CA GLY A 211 9.49 9.70 -7.15
C GLY A 211 8.92 10.95 -7.81
N ASP A 212 7.59 11.03 -7.87
CA ASP A 212 6.83 12.07 -8.57
C ASP A 212 6.63 13.37 -7.75
N ASN A 213 7.31 13.54 -6.60
CA ASN A 213 7.24 14.77 -5.80
C ASN A 213 5.81 15.22 -5.44
N ASN A 214 4.98 14.27 -5.01
CA ASN A 214 3.59 14.54 -4.63
C ASN A 214 3.50 15.64 -3.57
N THR A 215 2.59 16.58 -3.79
CA THR A 215 2.37 17.75 -2.91
C THR A 215 0.87 17.95 -2.70
N VAL A 216 0.44 18.02 -1.43
CA VAL A 216 -0.97 18.23 -1.05
C VAL A 216 -1.20 19.69 -0.69
N PHE A 217 -2.01 20.39 -1.48
CA PHE A 217 -2.43 21.75 -1.19
C PHE A 217 -3.76 21.75 -0.45
N SER A 218 -3.84 22.51 0.64
CA SER A 218 -5.06 22.72 1.43
C SER A 218 -5.28 24.22 1.61
N LEU A 219 -6.46 24.71 1.24
CA LEU A 219 -6.81 26.13 1.29
C LEU A 219 -8.08 26.33 2.09
N SER A 220 -8.02 27.27 3.04
CA SER A 220 -9.19 27.83 3.71
C SER A 220 -9.57 29.15 3.06
N LEU A 221 -10.78 29.22 2.49
CA LEU A 221 -11.25 30.33 1.66
C LEU A 221 -12.31 31.16 2.41
N THR A 222 -12.39 32.45 2.08
CA THR A 222 -13.52 33.32 2.48
C THR A 222 -14.77 32.96 1.66
N GLY A 223 -15.94 33.53 1.96
CA GLY A 223 -17.15 33.27 1.16
C GLY A 223 -17.01 33.74 -0.31
N GLU A 224 -16.48 34.94 -0.51
CA GLU A 224 -16.18 35.49 -1.83
C GLU A 224 -15.08 34.67 -2.54
N GLY A 225 -14.02 34.32 -1.81
CA GLY A 225 -12.93 33.50 -2.31
C GLY A 225 -13.36 32.09 -2.71
N ALA A 226 -14.24 31.45 -1.94
CA ALA A 226 -14.80 30.14 -2.27
C ALA A 226 -15.59 30.19 -3.57
N THR A 227 -16.42 31.22 -3.76
CA THR A 227 -17.22 31.38 -4.99
C THR A 227 -16.32 31.62 -6.21
N LEU A 228 -15.30 32.46 -6.08
CA LEU A 228 -14.35 32.71 -7.17
C LEU A 228 -13.49 31.47 -7.47
N PHE A 229 -12.98 30.78 -6.46
CA PHE A 229 -12.15 29.58 -6.63
C PHE A 229 -12.94 28.42 -7.24
N GLU A 230 -14.21 28.26 -6.85
CA GLU A 230 -15.15 27.34 -7.49
C GLU A 230 -15.26 27.62 -8.99
N GLN A 231 -15.50 28.88 -9.39
CA GLN A 231 -15.62 29.26 -10.80
C GLN A 231 -14.31 29.02 -11.58
N VAL A 232 -13.16 29.33 -10.98
CA VAL A 232 -11.84 29.15 -11.60
C VAL A 232 -11.53 27.66 -11.82
N LEU A 233 -11.82 26.79 -10.85
CA LEU A 233 -11.51 25.36 -10.94
C LEU A 233 -12.54 24.55 -11.72
N LYS A 234 -13.83 24.94 -11.68
CA LYS A 234 -14.83 24.44 -12.63
C LYS A 234 -14.39 24.78 -14.05
N GLY A 235 -13.97 26.03 -14.23
CA GLY A 235 -13.42 26.54 -15.48
C GLY A 235 -14.33 26.35 -16.68
N THR A 236 -13.72 26.30 -17.86
CA THR A 236 -14.42 25.96 -19.11
C THR A 236 -13.97 24.60 -19.63
N ASP A 237 -14.59 24.14 -20.72
CA ASP A 237 -14.15 22.95 -21.47
C ASP A 237 -12.73 23.07 -22.05
N LYS A 238 -12.15 24.27 -22.04
CA LYS A 238 -10.87 24.57 -22.71
C LYS A 238 -9.78 25.16 -21.82
N ASN A 239 -10.13 25.95 -20.81
CA ASN A 239 -9.19 26.57 -19.86
C ASN A 239 -9.93 27.17 -18.66
N ALA A 240 -9.44 26.87 -17.45
CA ALA A 240 -9.23 27.77 -16.31
C ALA A 240 -8.73 26.90 -15.15
N SER A 241 -7.79 27.43 -14.36
CA SER A 241 -7.24 26.69 -13.21
C SER A 241 -6.32 27.52 -12.34
N VAL A 242 -5.92 26.87 -11.25
CA VAL A 242 -4.90 27.33 -10.30
C VAL A 242 -3.53 27.04 -10.88
N GLY A 243 -2.65 28.04 -10.85
CA GLY A 243 -1.25 27.86 -11.20
C GLY A 243 -0.48 27.20 -10.06
N VAL A 244 0.41 26.28 -10.41
CA VAL A 244 1.34 25.63 -9.46
C VAL A 244 2.76 25.84 -9.96
N ARG A 245 3.66 26.19 -9.05
CA ARG A 245 5.10 26.30 -9.30
C ARG A 245 5.86 25.45 -8.29
N PHE A 246 6.83 24.69 -8.78
CA PHE A 246 7.85 24.05 -7.95
C PHE A 246 9.14 24.86 -8.06
N ASP A 247 9.82 25.03 -6.94
CA ASP A 247 11.14 25.63 -6.86
C ASP A 247 12.10 24.50 -6.43
N LEU A 248 12.81 23.94 -7.42
CA LEU A 248 13.72 22.81 -7.20
C LEU A 248 15.16 23.29 -7.37
N SER A 249 15.94 23.25 -6.29
CA SER A 249 17.36 23.59 -6.34
C SER A 249 18.22 22.33 -6.47
N LEU A 250 19.29 22.42 -7.25
CA LEU A 250 20.22 21.33 -7.52
C LEU A 250 21.62 21.86 -7.75
N ASP A 251 22.62 21.00 -7.58
CA ASP A 251 24.00 21.31 -7.91
C ASP A 251 24.25 20.99 -9.39
N ALA A 252 24.66 21.99 -10.17
CA ALA A 252 24.95 21.86 -11.59
C ALA A 252 26.43 22.18 -11.87
N SER A 253 27.04 21.37 -12.74
CA SER A 253 28.38 21.61 -13.28
C SER A 253 28.28 22.58 -14.45
N MET A 254 29.04 23.67 -14.39
CA MET A 254 29.19 24.61 -15.49
C MET A 254 30.17 24.07 -16.53
N SER A 255 30.05 24.54 -17.77
CA SER A 255 31.03 24.22 -18.80
C SER A 255 32.41 24.73 -18.41
N ALA A 256 33.43 23.95 -18.78
CA ALA A 256 34.83 24.27 -18.54
C ALA A 256 35.16 25.69 -18.98
N ALA A 257 35.59 26.51 -18.03
CA ALA A 257 36.17 27.81 -18.32
C ALA A 257 37.69 27.66 -18.46
N LYS A 258 38.23 28.18 -19.55
CA LYS A 258 39.68 28.28 -19.74
C LYS A 258 40.16 29.61 -19.19
N VAL A 259 40.95 29.55 -18.13
CA VAL A 259 41.58 30.73 -17.53
C VAL A 259 43.04 30.75 -17.93
N ILE A 260 43.39 31.68 -18.83
CA ILE A 260 44.75 31.87 -19.30
C ILE A 260 45.35 33.04 -18.54
N VAL A 261 46.32 32.74 -17.69
CA VAL A 261 47.07 33.74 -16.93
C VAL A 261 48.41 33.97 -17.59
N THR A 262 48.74 35.24 -17.84
CA THR A 262 50.01 35.65 -18.43
C THR A 262 50.68 36.69 -17.55
N TYR A 263 51.97 36.50 -17.32
CA TYR A 263 52.85 37.47 -16.69
C TYR A 263 54.01 37.81 -17.63
N ASN A 264 54.21 39.10 -17.87
CA ASN A 264 55.31 39.63 -18.68
C ASN A 264 56.29 40.39 -17.78
N SER A 265 57.48 39.83 -17.59
CA SER A 265 58.48 40.40 -16.69
C SER A 265 59.07 41.74 -17.17
N GLU A 266 59.17 41.96 -18.49
CA GLU A 266 59.69 43.21 -19.05
C GLU A 266 58.72 44.37 -18.83
N GLN A 267 57.43 44.13 -19.08
CA GLN A 267 56.37 45.10 -18.81
C GLN A 267 56.20 45.33 -17.30
N ALA A 268 56.21 44.27 -16.50
CA ALA A 268 56.17 44.37 -15.04
C ALA A 268 57.32 45.22 -14.49
N LYS A 269 58.53 45.06 -15.03
CA LYS A 269 59.70 45.89 -14.68
C LYS A 269 59.48 47.36 -15.06
N SER A 270 58.93 47.62 -16.25
CA SER A 270 58.65 48.99 -16.69
C SER A 270 57.64 49.69 -15.77
N VAL A 271 56.60 48.98 -15.33
CA VAL A 271 55.61 49.51 -14.37
C VAL A 271 56.22 49.71 -12.99
N ALA A 272 56.99 48.74 -12.49
CA ALA A 272 57.67 48.84 -11.20
C ALA A 272 58.69 49.99 -11.13
N GLN A 273 59.20 50.48 -12.26
CA GLN A 273 60.09 51.64 -12.33
C GLN A 273 59.35 52.98 -12.36
N THR A 274 58.06 53.01 -12.73
CA THR A 274 57.26 54.25 -12.78
C THR A 274 56.52 54.53 -11.48
N ILE A 275 56.38 53.54 -10.60
CA ILE A 275 55.71 53.69 -9.31
C ILE A 275 56.62 54.44 -8.34
N ASN A 276 56.23 55.67 -7.99
CA ASN A 276 56.93 56.48 -6.99
C ASN A 276 56.34 56.19 -5.60
N TYR A 277 56.99 55.31 -4.84
CA TYR A 277 56.51 54.86 -3.54
C TYR A 277 56.82 55.90 -2.44
N HIS A 278 55.80 56.41 -1.76
CA HIS A 278 55.94 57.13 -0.49
C HIS A 278 55.19 56.35 0.59
N THR A 279 55.89 56.03 1.69
CA THR A 279 55.47 55.15 2.80
C THR A 279 54.15 55.54 3.50
N TRP A 280 53.53 56.67 3.12
CA TRP A 280 52.35 57.24 3.78
C TRP A 280 51.16 57.48 2.82
N SER A 281 51.24 57.13 1.53
CA SER A 281 50.18 57.45 0.56
C SER A 281 50.05 56.49 -0.64
N ALA A 282 50.63 55.30 -0.59
CA ALA A 282 50.50 54.33 -1.68
C ALA A 282 49.08 53.74 -1.70
N ASP A 283 48.36 53.99 -2.78
CA ASP A 283 47.03 53.42 -3.04
C ASP A 283 47.22 52.08 -3.76
N GLU A 284 47.14 50.99 -3.02
CA GLU A 284 47.35 49.59 -3.47
C GLU A 284 46.58 49.30 -4.76
N LYS A 285 45.33 49.74 -4.82
CA LYS A 285 44.45 49.53 -5.97
C LYS A 285 44.94 50.23 -7.23
N LYS A 286 45.62 51.38 -7.11
CA LYS A 286 46.19 52.07 -8.28
C LYS A 286 47.41 51.36 -8.82
N ILE A 287 48.26 50.84 -7.94
CA ILE A 287 49.46 50.09 -8.32
C ILE A 287 49.06 48.85 -9.11
N GLU A 288 48.11 48.06 -8.59
CA GLU A 288 47.57 46.89 -9.29
C GLU A 288 46.94 47.24 -10.64
N GLN A 289 46.12 48.30 -10.66
CA GLN A 289 45.52 48.79 -11.90
C GLN A 289 46.57 49.16 -12.96
N GLU A 290 47.73 49.69 -12.57
CA GLU A 290 48.81 49.99 -13.52
C GLU A 290 49.45 48.73 -14.12
N PHE A 291 49.63 47.65 -13.32
CA PHE A 291 50.13 46.37 -13.84
C PHE A 291 49.15 45.76 -14.85
N TYR A 292 47.84 45.87 -14.62
CA TYR A 292 46.82 45.44 -15.58
C TYR A 292 46.75 46.34 -16.82
N ALA A 293 46.74 47.67 -16.62
CA ALA A 293 46.62 48.64 -17.71
C ALA A 293 47.80 48.61 -18.69
N LYS A 294 48.97 48.16 -18.23
CA LYS A 294 50.19 48.00 -19.03
C LYS A 294 50.41 46.57 -19.53
N GLU A 295 49.41 45.69 -19.36
CA GLU A 295 49.42 44.28 -19.78
C GLU A 295 50.51 43.41 -19.12
N ALA A 296 51.12 43.89 -18.03
CA ALA A 296 52.14 43.15 -17.29
C ALA A 296 51.58 41.88 -16.63
N ILE A 297 50.31 41.93 -16.22
CA ILE A 297 49.50 40.77 -15.83
C ILE A 297 48.24 40.78 -16.68
N LYS A 298 47.93 39.63 -17.30
CA LYS A 298 46.72 39.43 -18.09
C LYS A 298 46.03 38.14 -17.67
N VAL A 299 44.75 38.23 -17.30
CA VAL A 299 43.88 37.10 -17.03
C VAL A 299 42.76 37.09 -18.06
N ASP A 300 42.84 36.15 -19.01
CA ASP A 300 41.83 35.94 -20.04
C ASP A 300 40.96 34.76 -19.65
N VAL A 301 39.64 34.98 -19.59
CA VAL A 301 38.66 33.94 -19.26
C VAL A 301 37.86 33.65 -20.52
N GLN A 302 38.12 32.47 -21.09
CA GLN A 302 37.44 31.98 -22.29
C GLN A 302 36.39 30.94 -21.88
N ILE A 303 35.14 31.24 -22.23
CA ILE A 303 34.01 30.35 -22.00
C ILE A 303 33.38 30.09 -23.36
N GLY A 304 33.24 28.81 -23.72
CA GLY A 304 32.74 28.40 -25.03
C GLY A 304 31.24 28.64 -25.26
N LEU A 305 30.50 29.07 -24.24
CA LEU A 305 29.05 29.25 -24.25
C LEU A 305 28.63 30.64 -23.75
N THR A 306 27.53 31.14 -24.31
CA THR A 306 26.90 32.41 -23.92
C THR A 306 26.02 32.26 -22.68
N ALA A 307 25.67 33.39 -22.04
CA ALA A 307 24.76 33.42 -20.87
C ALA A 307 23.42 32.73 -21.15
N GLN A 308 22.87 32.95 -22.35
CA GLN A 308 21.59 32.37 -22.77
C GLN A 308 21.68 30.85 -22.98
N GLU A 309 22.78 30.36 -23.58
CA GLU A 309 23.02 28.93 -23.77
C GLU A 309 23.22 28.19 -22.44
N MET A 310 23.73 28.86 -21.40
CA MET A 310 23.86 28.27 -20.05
C MET A 310 22.64 28.50 -19.15
N GLY A 311 21.59 29.15 -19.66
CA GLY A 311 20.38 29.46 -18.89
C GLY A 311 20.62 30.42 -17.72
N MET A 312 21.64 31.28 -17.81
CA MET A 312 21.99 32.24 -16.76
C MET A 312 21.46 33.64 -17.08
N GLU A 313 20.99 34.33 -16.04
CA GLU A 313 20.77 35.78 -16.12
C GLU A 313 22.09 36.51 -16.44
N PRO A 314 22.08 37.54 -17.32
CA PRO A 314 23.31 38.23 -17.74
C PRO A 314 24.18 38.73 -16.58
N GLY A 315 23.55 39.23 -15.51
CA GLY A 315 24.27 39.71 -14.32
C GLY A 315 24.92 38.59 -13.49
N ALA A 316 24.35 37.39 -13.48
CA ALA A 316 24.94 36.23 -12.80
C ALA A 316 26.13 35.69 -13.58
N TYR A 317 26.03 35.67 -14.91
CA TYR A 317 27.11 35.25 -15.81
C TYR A 317 28.35 36.15 -15.69
N GLU A 318 28.17 37.47 -15.64
CA GLU A 318 29.30 38.39 -15.48
C GLU A 318 29.96 38.29 -14.10
N LYS A 319 29.19 38.10 -13.02
CA LYS A 319 29.74 37.83 -11.68
C LYS A 319 30.58 36.56 -11.65
N TRP A 320 30.15 35.50 -12.34
CA TRP A 320 30.92 34.27 -12.44
C TRP A 320 32.22 34.44 -13.25
N LYS A 321 32.16 35.15 -14.38
CA LYS A 321 33.38 35.55 -15.11
C LYS A 321 34.33 36.34 -14.24
N GLU A 322 33.81 37.27 -13.45
CA GLU A 322 34.61 38.06 -12.52
C GLU A 322 35.24 37.18 -11.43
N SER A 323 34.52 36.21 -10.88
CA SER A 323 35.11 35.27 -9.91
C SER A 323 36.24 34.42 -10.51
N LEU A 324 36.11 33.98 -11.76
CA LEU A 324 37.16 33.24 -12.48
C LEU A 324 38.38 34.13 -12.77
N ARG A 325 38.17 35.41 -13.11
CA ARG A 325 39.26 36.38 -13.26
C ARG A 325 40.00 36.61 -11.95
N ASN A 326 39.26 36.79 -10.85
CA ASN A 326 39.84 36.99 -9.51
C ASN A 326 40.61 35.74 -9.05
N TRP A 327 40.09 34.55 -9.33
CA TRP A 327 40.79 33.30 -9.07
C TRP A 327 42.08 33.18 -9.90
N GLY A 328 42.02 33.47 -11.21
CA GLY A 328 43.20 33.51 -12.07
C GLY A 328 44.25 34.52 -11.59
N GLN A 329 43.82 35.67 -11.07
CA GLN A 329 44.72 36.64 -10.42
C GLN A 329 45.42 36.03 -9.20
N GLN A 330 44.69 35.36 -8.29
CA GLN A 330 45.29 34.68 -7.15
C GLN A 330 46.33 33.63 -7.57
N GLN A 331 46.11 32.94 -8.70
CA GLN A 331 47.10 31.99 -9.24
C GLN A 331 48.38 32.70 -9.70
N VAL A 332 48.27 33.86 -10.36
CA VAL A 332 49.45 34.68 -10.72
C VAL A 332 50.20 35.09 -9.47
N GLU A 333 49.52 35.61 -8.45
CA GLU A 333 50.11 36.03 -7.18
C GLU A 333 50.83 34.86 -6.49
N GLN A 334 50.24 33.66 -6.46
CA GLN A 334 50.86 32.46 -5.91
C GLN A 334 52.11 32.04 -6.69
N ILE A 335 52.06 32.03 -8.03
CA ILE A 335 53.22 31.68 -8.86
C ILE A 335 54.35 32.68 -8.62
N LEU A 336 54.05 33.98 -8.66
CA LEU A 336 55.03 35.03 -8.40
C LEU A 336 55.61 34.90 -6.99
N SER A 337 54.78 34.61 -5.99
CA SER A 337 55.22 34.43 -4.62
C SER A 337 56.15 33.22 -4.46
N SER A 338 55.82 32.11 -5.14
CA SER A 338 56.65 30.90 -5.13
C SER A 338 58.01 31.08 -5.83
N GLN A 339 58.07 31.85 -6.92
CA GLN A 339 59.31 32.10 -7.66
C GLN A 339 60.21 33.12 -6.95
N THR A 340 59.62 34.11 -6.29
CA THR A 340 60.37 35.23 -5.70
C THR A 340 60.65 35.06 -4.20
N GLY A 341 59.84 34.25 -3.51
CA GLY A 341 59.87 34.08 -2.06
C GLY A 341 59.28 35.26 -1.28
N ILE A 342 58.55 36.16 -1.95
CA ILE A 342 57.88 37.34 -1.37
C ILE A 342 56.37 37.15 -1.56
N ASP A 343 55.57 37.54 -0.57
CA ASP A 343 54.12 37.61 -0.77
C ASP A 343 53.78 38.73 -1.76
N MET A 344 53.36 38.32 -2.95
CA MET A 344 52.97 39.22 -4.04
C MET A 344 51.47 39.55 -4.01
N SER A 345 50.76 39.17 -2.94
CA SER A 345 49.36 39.53 -2.73
C SER A 345 49.17 41.02 -2.44
N LEU A 346 47.92 41.47 -2.55
CA LEU A 346 47.41 42.81 -2.19
C LEU A 346 47.91 43.37 -0.83
N ASN A 347 48.49 42.56 0.06
CA ASN A 347 49.01 42.98 1.37
C ASN A 347 50.43 43.59 1.34
N LEU A 348 50.93 43.98 0.17
CA LEU A 348 52.30 44.46 -0.12
C LEU A 348 52.81 45.66 0.72
N LEU A 349 52.03 46.13 1.70
CA LEU A 349 52.27 47.35 2.46
C LEU A 349 52.32 47.20 3.99
N ASN A 350 52.16 46.00 4.55
CA ASN A 350 52.24 45.85 6.01
C ASN A 350 53.66 45.73 6.58
N ASP A 351 54.70 45.59 5.73
CA ASP A 351 56.10 45.48 6.16
C ASP A 351 57.01 46.55 5.53
N ALA A 352 57.74 47.28 6.37
CA ALA A 352 58.71 48.29 5.94
C ALA A 352 59.88 47.66 5.15
N GLY A 353 60.15 48.17 3.94
CA GLY A 353 61.26 47.73 3.08
C GLY A 353 60.90 46.64 2.06
N SER A 354 59.62 46.27 1.94
CA SER A 354 59.15 45.24 1.01
C SER A 354 59.08 45.69 -0.45
N PHE A 355 58.87 46.98 -0.73
CA PHE A 355 58.75 47.49 -2.10
C PHE A 355 60.09 47.48 -2.89
N GLU A 356 61.22 47.84 -2.26
CA GLU A 356 62.54 47.72 -2.91
C GLU A 356 62.92 46.26 -3.17
N LYS A 357 62.58 45.36 -2.23
CA LYS A 357 62.74 43.90 -2.42
C LYS A 357 61.87 43.38 -3.56
N PHE A 358 60.62 43.84 -3.64
CA PHE A 358 59.69 43.56 -4.73
C PHE A 358 60.25 44.03 -6.08
N GLN A 359 60.72 45.27 -6.18
CA GLN A 359 61.33 45.82 -7.40
C GLN A 359 62.58 45.02 -7.82
N SER A 360 63.42 44.63 -6.86
CA SER A 360 64.59 43.78 -7.13
C SER A 360 64.20 42.37 -7.59
N LYS A 361 63.14 41.76 -7.03
CA LYS A 361 62.75 40.38 -7.34
C LYS A 361 61.92 40.25 -8.61
N ILE A 362 61.06 41.23 -8.93
CA ILE A 362 60.39 41.30 -10.23
C ILE A 362 61.40 41.27 -11.37
N SER A 363 62.54 41.94 -11.22
CA SER A 363 63.60 41.95 -12.23
C SER A 363 64.27 40.60 -12.48
N GLN A 364 64.09 39.64 -11.57
CA GLN A 364 64.62 38.28 -11.63
C GLN A 364 63.55 37.24 -11.96
N THR A 365 62.28 37.66 -12.11
CA THR A 365 61.16 36.76 -12.38
C THR A 365 61.05 36.50 -13.89
N LEU A 366 60.84 35.25 -14.28
CA LEU A 366 60.66 34.90 -15.68
C LEU A 366 59.20 35.11 -16.10
N SER A 367 58.98 35.55 -17.34
CA SER A 367 57.65 35.58 -17.93
C SER A 367 57.05 34.18 -17.98
N PHE A 368 55.75 34.07 -17.76
CA PHE A 368 55.05 32.79 -17.87
C PHE A 368 53.64 32.96 -18.41
N THR A 369 53.17 31.89 -19.03
CA THR A 369 51.76 31.71 -19.37
C THR A 369 51.32 30.35 -18.84
N ARG A 370 50.19 30.32 -18.13
CA ARG A 370 49.56 29.09 -17.65
C ARG A 370 48.11 29.08 -18.11
N GLU A 371 47.69 27.95 -18.63
CA GLU A 371 46.29 27.67 -18.96
C GLU A 371 45.74 26.75 -17.89
N TYR A 372 44.63 27.15 -17.30
CA TYR A 372 43.86 26.36 -16.36
C TYR A 372 42.50 26.05 -16.96
N GLU A 373 42.03 24.83 -16.73
CA GLU A 373 40.67 24.41 -17.05
C GLU A 373 39.93 24.22 -15.73
N GLU A 374 38.88 25.01 -15.51
CA GLU A 374 38.08 24.97 -14.29
C GLU A 374 36.64 24.59 -14.60
N ASN A 375 36.15 23.55 -13.90
CA ASN A 375 34.75 23.15 -13.88
C ASN A 375 34.15 23.57 -12.53
N ALA A 376 33.39 24.67 -12.53
CA ALA A 376 32.74 25.15 -11.32
C ALA A 376 31.39 24.43 -11.11
N VAL A 377 31.11 24.04 -9.87
CA VAL A 377 29.78 23.56 -9.46
C VAL A 377 29.02 24.73 -8.85
N VAL A 378 27.84 25.02 -9.39
CA VAL A 378 26.97 26.11 -8.91
C VAL A 378 25.61 25.56 -8.51
N SER A 379 25.01 26.18 -7.50
CA SER A 379 23.61 25.90 -7.17
C SER A 379 22.71 26.57 -8.21
N SER A 380 21.91 25.76 -8.89
CA SER A 380 20.92 26.21 -9.88
C SER A 380 19.51 25.86 -9.39
N THR A 381 18.53 26.71 -9.69
CA THR A 381 17.12 26.46 -9.36
C THR A 381 16.30 26.41 -10.62
N ILE A 382 15.50 25.36 -10.75
CA ILE A 382 14.58 25.14 -11.87
C ILE A 382 13.14 25.27 -11.39
N TYR A 383 12.26 25.74 -12.29
CA TYR A 383 10.89 26.13 -11.96
C TYR A 383 9.82 25.37 -12.76
N PRO A 384 9.62 24.06 -12.56
CA PRO A 384 8.47 23.36 -13.15
C PRO A 384 7.17 24.05 -12.75
N GLN A 385 6.40 24.51 -13.74
CA GLN A 385 5.20 25.28 -13.48
C GLN A 385 4.16 25.11 -14.57
N THR A 386 2.89 25.15 -14.17
CA THR A 386 1.78 25.18 -15.12
C THR A 386 0.52 25.74 -14.49
N GLN A 387 -0.43 26.10 -15.34
CA GLN A 387 -1.84 26.16 -14.98
C GLN A 387 -2.41 24.75 -15.09
N LEU A 388 -3.00 24.23 -14.01
CA LEU A 388 -3.59 22.90 -14.03
C LEU A 388 -4.74 22.80 -15.07
N PRO A 389 -5.21 21.61 -15.47
CA PRO A 389 -6.46 21.52 -16.21
C PRO A 389 -7.67 21.88 -15.32
N SER A 390 -8.81 22.24 -15.91
CA SER A 390 -10.05 22.43 -15.14
C SER A 390 -10.61 21.07 -14.71
N ILE A 391 -11.32 21.00 -13.58
CA ILE A 391 -11.95 19.74 -13.13
C ILE A 391 -12.95 19.26 -14.18
N ARG A 392 -13.72 20.18 -14.79
CA ARG A 392 -14.65 19.89 -15.88
C ARG A 392 -13.97 19.26 -17.10
N SER A 393 -12.75 19.69 -17.45
CA SER A 393 -11.99 19.08 -18.56
C SER A 393 -11.51 17.65 -18.28
N ILE A 394 -11.40 17.27 -17.00
CA ILE A 394 -10.97 15.92 -16.58
C ILE A 394 -12.18 14.99 -16.46
N VAL A 395 -13.22 15.39 -15.73
CA VAL A 395 -14.34 14.52 -15.34
C VAL A 395 -15.58 14.69 -16.23
N GLY A 396 -15.63 15.75 -17.03
CA GLY A 396 -16.80 16.11 -17.83
C GLY A 396 -17.89 16.82 -17.03
N GLU A 397 -18.86 17.41 -17.73
CA GLU A 397 -19.94 18.19 -17.10
C GLU A 397 -20.86 17.33 -16.22
N ALA A 398 -21.11 16.07 -16.63
CA ALA A 398 -22.06 15.19 -15.95
C ALA A 398 -21.65 14.84 -14.50
N ASP A 399 -20.34 14.77 -14.24
CA ASP A 399 -19.80 14.37 -12.94
C ASP A 399 -19.30 15.56 -12.10
N LEU A 400 -19.39 16.79 -12.61
CA LEU A 400 -18.81 17.98 -12.01
C LEU A 400 -19.37 18.27 -10.60
N ASP A 401 -20.67 18.08 -10.39
CA ASP A 401 -21.34 18.36 -9.11
C ASP A 401 -20.91 17.43 -7.97
N GLN A 402 -20.27 16.30 -8.28
CA GLN A 402 -19.72 15.39 -7.27
C GLN A 402 -18.49 15.99 -6.56
N TYR A 403 -17.79 16.90 -7.23
CA TYR A 403 -16.53 17.50 -6.77
C TYR A 403 -16.71 18.86 -6.09
N PHE A 404 -17.79 19.58 -6.40
CA PHE A 404 -18.08 20.91 -5.85
C PHE A 404 -19.35 20.85 -5.00
N LYS A 405 -19.19 20.71 -3.69
CA LYS A 405 -20.32 20.61 -2.76
C LYS A 405 -20.64 21.97 -2.17
N GLU A 406 -21.89 22.39 -2.27
CA GLU A 406 -22.42 23.55 -1.55
C GLU A 406 -23.30 23.08 -0.39
N TYR A 407 -23.00 23.55 0.81
CA TYR A 407 -23.78 23.29 2.02
C TYR A 407 -24.45 24.58 2.46
N ASP A 408 -25.78 24.61 2.39
CA ASP A 408 -26.55 25.64 3.06
C ASP A 408 -26.65 25.28 4.54
N LEU A 409 -26.11 26.12 5.43
CA LEU A 409 -26.21 25.87 6.86
C LEU A 409 -27.64 26.09 7.39
N HIS A 410 -28.54 26.65 6.58
CA HIS A 410 -29.99 26.68 6.84
C HIS A 410 -30.74 25.51 6.21
N ASP A 411 -30.06 24.55 5.57
CA ASP A 411 -30.72 23.33 5.11
C ASP A 411 -31.46 22.69 6.29
N PRO A 412 -32.75 22.29 6.12
CA PRO A 412 -33.49 21.54 7.13
C PRO A 412 -32.67 20.41 7.78
N PHE A 413 -31.78 19.75 7.03
CA PHE A 413 -30.85 18.76 7.56
C PHE A 413 -30.04 19.23 8.79
N TYR A 414 -29.66 20.50 8.86
CA TYR A 414 -28.95 21.08 10.00
C TYR A 414 -29.87 21.66 11.09
N GLN A 415 -31.16 21.84 10.79
CA GLN A 415 -32.17 22.38 11.71
C GLN A 415 -32.96 21.29 12.45
N TYR A 416 -33.00 20.07 11.89
CA TYR A 416 -33.72 18.94 12.47
C TYR A 416 -32.78 17.81 12.87
N ILE A 417 -33.14 17.12 13.95
CA ILE A 417 -32.58 15.83 14.32
C ILE A 417 -33.62 14.75 13.93
N GLN A 418 -33.14 13.69 13.27
CA GLN A 418 -33.98 12.55 12.89
C GLN A 418 -33.17 11.25 13.04
N PRO A 419 -33.03 10.72 14.26
CA PRO A 419 -32.30 9.48 14.47
C PRO A 419 -32.86 8.31 13.66
N GLU A 420 -31.96 7.47 13.15
CA GLU A 420 -32.24 6.25 12.41
C GLU A 420 -31.76 5.04 13.20
N PHE A 421 -32.67 4.10 13.42
CA PHE A 421 -32.44 2.90 14.20
C PHE A 421 -32.37 1.67 13.31
N PHE A 422 -31.34 0.86 13.57
CA PHE A 422 -31.09 -0.44 12.96
C PHE A 422 -31.22 -1.51 14.03
N VAL A 423 -31.74 -2.67 13.64
CA VAL A 423 -31.80 -3.86 14.50
C VAL A 423 -31.14 -5.04 13.79
N THR A 424 -30.74 -6.06 14.54
CA THR A 424 -30.25 -7.32 13.95
C THR A 424 -31.31 -7.94 13.02
N GLU A 425 -30.93 -8.29 11.79
CA GLU A 425 -31.86 -8.83 10.78
C GLU A 425 -32.39 -10.24 11.14
N ASP A 426 -31.62 -11.02 11.88
CA ASP A 426 -31.94 -12.41 12.26
C ASP A 426 -32.92 -12.53 13.45
N MET A 427 -33.90 -11.64 13.61
CA MET A 427 -34.85 -11.68 14.73
C MET A 427 -35.57 -13.04 14.88
N ALA A 428 -35.92 -13.68 13.76
CA ALA A 428 -36.55 -15.00 13.75
C ALA A 428 -35.65 -16.10 14.32
N LYS A 429 -34.32 -15.99 14.16
CA LYS A 429 -33.35 -16.95 14.68
C LYS A 429 -33.31 -16.99 16.21
N TYR A 430 -33.66 -15.87 16.86
CA TYR A 430 -33.53 -15.70 18.31
C TYR A 430 -34.89 -15.74 19.04
N ASP A 431 -35.94 -16.24 18.40
CA ASP A 431 -37.30 -16.23 18.96
C ASP A 431 -37.76 -14.81 19.35
N ILE A 432 -37.43 -13.78 18.55
CA ILE A 432 -37.85 -12.40 18.78
C ILE A 432 -39.12 -12.11 17.98
N ALA A 433 -40.19 -11.76 18.68
CA ALA A 433 -41.47 -11.38 18.08
C ALA A 433 -41.42 -9.95 17.52
N ASN A 434 -40.89 -9.00 18.29
CA ASN A 434 -40.66 -7.63 17.86
C ASN A 434 -39.69 -6.90 18.79
N ILE A 435 -39.12 -5.80 18.30
CA ILE A 435 -38.33 -4.85 19.08
C ILE A 435 -39.03 -3.51 19.00
N VAL A 436 -39.35 -2.92 20.15
CA VAL A 436 -39.99 -1.60 20.23
C VAL A 436 -38.97 -0.62 20.78
N VAL A 437 -38.59 0.36 19.98
CA VAL A 437 -37.68 1.44 20.35
C VAL A 437 -38.49 2.69 20.59
N THR A 438 -38.32 3.33 21.74
CA THR A 438 -38.90 4.65 22.01
C THR A 438 -37.76 5.64 22.15
N ALA A 439 -37.62 6.50 21.15
CA ALA A 439 -36.67 7.60 21.14
C ALA A 439 -37.36 8.87 21.63
N ILE A 440 -36.69 9.62 22.50
CA ILE A 440 -37.20 10.78 23.22
C ILE A 440 -36.15 11.88 23.12
N TYR A 441 -36.46 12.93 22.36
CA TYR A 441 -35.64 14.13 22.28
C TYR A 441 -36.01 15.12 23.38
N ASP A 442 -37.30 15.25 23.66
CA ASP A 442 -37.86 16.06 24.73
C ASP A 442 -39.16 15.41 25.24
N ASP A 443 -39.70 15.84 26.38
CA ASP A 443 -40.89 15.21 27.00
C ASP A 443 -42.11 15.18 26.04
N ASP A 444 -42.22 16.18 25.17
CA ASP A 444 -43.26 16.28 24.13
C ASP A 444 -42.82 15.72 22.77
N LEU A 445 -41.54 15.43 22.56
CA LEU A 445 -40.95 14.99 21.28
C LEU A 445 -40.42 13.57 21.40
N LYS A 446 -41.28 12.60 21.09
CA LYS A 446 -41.00 11.17 21.15
C LYS A 446 -41.50 10.44 19.90
N SER A 447 -40.77 9.42 19.49
CA SER A 447 -41.17 8.52 18.41
C SER A 447 -40.99 7.08 18.85
N THR A 448 -41.96 6.24 18.51
CA THR A 448 -41.93 4.80 18.78
C THR A 448 -41.78 4.03 17.47
N LEU A 449 -40.71 3.26 17.37
CA LEU A 449 -40.33 2.48 16.20
C LEU A 449 -40.46 0.99 16.53
N THR A 450 -41.27 0.27 15.78
CA THR A 450 -41.48 -1.18 15.99
C THR A 450 -40.85 -1.96 14.87
N PHE A 451 -39.89 -2.83 15.18
CA PHE A 451 -39.24 -3.74 14.25
C PHE A 451 -39.83 -5.13 14.42
N THR A 452 -40.04 -5.84 13.31
CA THR A 452 -40.56 -7.22 13.32
C THR A 452 -39.75 -8.08 12.37
N PRO A 453 -39.79 -9.43 12.49
CA PRO A 453 -39.09 -10.31 11.54
C PRO A 453 -39.50 -10.10 10.07
N LYS A 454 -40.71 -9.56 9.80
CA LYS A 454 -41.19 -9.25 8.44
C LYS A 454 -40.83 -7.84 7.96
N ASP A 455 -40.38 -6.99 8.88
CA ASP A 455 -40.04 -5.59 8.64
C ASP A 455 -38.84 -5.19 9.54
N PRO A 456 -37.64 -5.75 9.26
CA PRO A 456 -36.43 -5.49 10.03
C PRO A 456 -35.67 -4.24 9.57
N GLY A 457 -36.09 -3.63 8.46
CA GLY A 457 -35.37 -2.52 7.82
C GLY A 457 -35.21 -1.30 8.72
N PRO A 458 -34.25 -0.42 8.41
CA PRO A 458 -33.98 0.77 9.21
C PRO A 458 -35.21 1.68 9.30
N LYS A 459 -35.42 2.24 10.49
CA LYS A 459 -36.55 3.14 10.76
C LYS A 459 -36.06 4.44 11.34
N LYS A 460 -36.63 5.54 10.85
CA LYS A 460 -36.35 6.89 11.29
C LYS A 460 -37.41 7.36 12.27
N THR A 461 -37.02 8.16 13.25
CA THR A 461 -37.95 8.90 14.09
C THR A 461 -38.71 9.96 13.27
N ASP A 462 -39.63 10.66 13.93
CA ASP A 462 -40.13 11.93 13.42
C ASP A 462 -38.98 12.95 13.34
N LYS A 463 -39.16 13.97 12.50
CA LYS A 463 -38.21 15.09 12.41
C LYS A 463 -38.45 16.04 13.57
N TRP A 464 -37.46 16.20 14.44
CA TRP A 464 -37.53 17.11 15.58
C TRP A 464 -36.66 18.32 15.36
N PHE A 465 -37.18 19.52 15.64
CA PHE A 465 -36.40 20.75 15.51
C PHE A 465 -35.34 20.81 16.61
N ILE A 466 -34.10 21.15 16.27
CA ILE A 466 -32.99 21.20 17.23
C ILE A 466 -33.19 22.38 18.18
N LYS A 467 -33.39 22.06 19.47
CA LYS A 467 -33.45 23.04 20.56
C LYS A 467 -32.03 23.44 20.98
N PRO A 468 -31.71 24.74 21.09
CA PRO A 468 -30.38 25.20 21.48
C PRO A 468 -29.88 24.62 22.81
N GLU A 469 -30.78 24.43 23.79
CA GLU A 469 -30.45 23.85 25.09
C GLU A 469 -30.07 22.36 25.06
N LEU A 470 -30.63 21.58 24.13
CA LEU A 470 -30.40 20.12 24.03
C LEU A 470 -29.38 19.77 22.93
N GLY A 471 -29.19 20.64 21.94
CA GLY A 471 -28.37 20.35 20.77
C GLY A 471 -28.86 19.07 20.07
N ARG A 472 -27.93 18.16 19.75
CA ARG A 472 -28.26 16.85 19.14
C ARG A 472 -28.33 15.71 20.16
N ALA A 473 -28.46 16.01 21.45
CA ALA A 473 -28.60 15.00 22.47
C ALA A 473 -30.05 14.49 22.54
N TYR A 474 -30.23 13.18 22.64
CA TYR A 474 -31.53 12.53 22.88
C TYR A 474 -31.31 11.26 23.70
N ARG A 475 -32.40 10.71 24.21
CA ARG A 475 -32.38 9.41 24.87
C ARG A 475 -33.29 8.42 24.17
N TYR A 476 -33.00 7.14 24.31
CA TYR A 476 -33.90 6.10 23.87
C TYR A 476 -33.89 4.93 24.84
N HIS A 477 -34.95 4.15 24.82
CA HIS A 477 -34.98 2.84 25.44
C HIS A 477 -35.66 1.89 24.47
N TYR A 478 -35.37 0.60 24.59
CA TYR A 478 -35.98 -0.42 23.76
C TYR A 478 -36.43 -1.61 24.58
N THR A 479 -37.49 -2.24 24.08
CA THR A 479 -38.07 -3.47 24.61
C THR A 479 -37.95 -4.56 23.56
N VAL A 480 -37.35 -5.70 23.92
CA VAL A 480 -37.33 -6.90 23.07
C VAL A 480 -38.39 -7.86 23.56
N ASN A 481 -39.38 -8.13 22.70
CA ASN A 481 -40.46 -9.06 22.98
C ASN A 481 -40.17 -10.38 22.28
N PHE A 482 -40.23 -11.49 23.02
CA PHE A 482 -39.91 -12.83 22.50
C PHE A 482 -41.15 -13.63 22.16
N THR A 483 -41.00 -14.64 21.30
CA THR A 483 -42.04 -15.61 20.96
C THR A 483 -42.07 -16.73 22.01
N GLY A 484 -43.22 -16.91 22.69
CA GLY A 484 -43.45 -17.99 23.65
C GLY A 484 -44.16 -17.54 24.92
N MET A 485 -45.08 -18.34 25.43
CA MET A 485 -45.97 -17.97 26.56
C MET A 485 -45.27 -17.72 27.91
N GLN A 486 -44.02 -18.17 28.06
CA GLN A 486 -43.25 -18.04 29.31
C GLN A 486 -42.04 -17.08 29.19
N ALA A 487 -41.83 -16.47 28.02
CA ALA A 487 -40.71 -15.57 27.82
C ALA A 487 -41.00 -14.18 28.40
N ARG A 488 -40.03 -13.61 29.12
CA ARG A 488 -40.14 -12.25 29.69
C ARG A 488 -39.51 -11.25 28.71
N PRO A 489 -40.15 -10.09 28.46
CA PRO A 489 -39.54 -9.07 27.62
C PRO A 489 -38.28 -8.51 28.26
N TYR A 490 -37.29 -8.19 27.44
CA TYR A 490 -36.07 -7.49 27.87
C TYR A 490 -36.27 -5.99 27.81
N LEU A 491 -35.82 -5.26 28.83
CA LEU A 491 -35.87 -3.80 28.91
C LEU A 491 -34.45 -3.26 29.01
N SER A 492 -34.05 -2.37 28.08
CA SER A 492 -32.69 -1.82 28.04
C SER A 492 -32.37 -0.78 29.11
N GLY A 493 -33.41 -0.16 29.71
CA GLY A 493 -33.26 1.12 30.42
C GLY A 493 -33.04 2.31 29.47
N ASP A 494 -32.94 3.51 30.04
CA ASP A 494 -32.68 4.75 29.30
C ASP A 494 -31.20 4.84 28.87
N ILE A 495 -30.97 5.02 27.57
CA ILE A 495 -29.66 5.17 26.95
C ILE A 495 -29.56 6.60 26.41
N GLN A 496 -28.52 7.32 26.80
CA GLN A 496 -28.24 8.69 26.35
C GLN A 496 -27.33 8.67 25.12
N VAL A 497 -27.69 9.43 24.09
CA VAL A 497 -26.94 9.57 22.85
C VAL A 497 -26.57 11.02 22.64
N LYS A 498 -25.33 11.27 22.24
CA LYS A 498 -24.82 12.60 21.91
C LYS A 498 -24.24 12.58 20.51
N ASP A 499 -24.73 13.45 19.64
CA ASP A 499 -24.26 13.70 18.26
C ASP A 499 -24.46 12.54 17.25
N ASP A 500 -24.73 11.31 17.68
CA ASP A 500 -25.00 10.16 16.79
C ASP A 500 -26.45 10.12 16.28
N LEU A 501 -26.60 10.12 14.96
CA LEU A 501 -27.90 10.00 14.27
C LEU A 501 -28.23 8.56 13.85
N VAL A 502 -27.29 7.63 13.96
CA VAL A 502 -27.47 6.24 13.55
C VAL A 502 -27.20 5.34 14.75
N VAL A 503 -28.20 4.56 15.16
CA VAL A 503 -28.12 3.68 16.33
C VAL A 503 -28.41 2.25 15.94
N THR A 504 -27.51 1.34 16.29
CA THR A 504 -27.69 -0.10 16.04
C THR A 504 -27.98 -0.82 17.34
N ILE A 505 -29.10 -1.54 17.39
CA ILE A 505 -29.50 -2.38 18.53
C ILE A 505 -29.13 -3.83 18.21
N ASN A 506 -28.23 -4.38 19.03
CA ASN A 506 -27.85 -5.78 18.95
C ASN A 506 -28.84 -6.65 19.74
N ALA A 507 -29.80 -7.21 19.03
CA ALA A 507 -30.86 -8.01 19.62
C ALA A 507 -30.33 -9.35 20.21
N ALA A 508 -29.24 -9.89 19.67
CA ALA A 508 -28.62 -11.14 20.14
C ALA A 508 -28.00 -11.02 21.54
N GLN A 509 -27.73 -9.80 22.01
CA GLN A 509 -27.20 -9.53 23.36
C GLN A 509 -28.28 -9.02 24.33
N SER A 510 -29.53 -8.93 23.88
CA SER A 510 -30.61 -8.30 24.62
C SER A 510 -31.52 -9.34 25.25
N GLY A 511 -31.08 -9.95 26.36
CA GLY A 511 -31.95 -10.78 27.19
C GLY A 511 -32.16 -12.23 26.74
N ILE A 512 -31.22 -12.78 25.95
CA ILE A 512 -31.29 -14.14 25.41
C ILE A 512 -30.00 -14.89 25.74
N VAL A 513 -30.13 -16.09 26.28
CA VAL A 513 -29.04 -17.07 26.30
C VAL A 513 -29.09 -17.84 25.00
N TYR A 514 -28.07 -17.67 24.17
CA TYR A 514 -27.98 -18.29 22.87
C TYR A 514 -26.68 -19.08 22.74
N ALA A 515 -26.77 -20.31 22.26
CA ALA A 515 -25.62 -21.06 21.80
C ALA A 515 -25.95 -21.82 20.52
N ASP A 516 -25.21 -21.53 19.46
CA ASP A 516 -25.22 -22.33 18.25
C ASP A 516 -24.46 -23.63 18.49
N ILE A 517 -25.13 -24.77 18.37
CA ILE A 517 -24.54 -26.08 18.65
C ILE A 517 -24.17 -26.70 17.32
N SER A 518 -22.90 -27.07 17.17
CA SER A 518 -22.39 -27.68 15.94
C SER A 518 -21.48 -28.86 16.26
N THR A 519 -21.44 -29.85 15.38
CA THR A 519 -20.57 -31.02 15.53
C THR A 519 -19.36 -30.96 14.60
N LEU A 520 -18.19 -31.31 15.12
CA LEU A 520 -16.97 -31.53 14.32
C LEU A 520 -16.80 -33.01 13.93
N LEU A 521 -17.87 -33.82 14.03
CA LEU A 521 -17.89 -35.20 13.55
C LEU A 521 -18.06 -35.19 12.04
N ASN A 522 -16.98 -35.54 11.33
CA ASN A 522 -17.00 -35.80 9.89
C ASN A 522 -17.65 -37.18 9.63
N PRO A 523 -17.88 -37.59 8.35
CA PRO A 523 -18.46 -38.90 8.05
C PRO A 523 -17.73 -40.07 8.73
N LEU A 524 -16.41 -40.00 8.87
CA LEU A 524 -15.60 -41.01 9.57
C LEU A 524 -15.89 -41.06 11.09
N GLY A 525 -16.24 -39.93 11.72
CA GLY A 525 -16.67 -39.90 13.12
C GLY A 525 -18.00 -40.63 13.35
N TRP A 526 -18.93 -40.53 12.39
CA TRP A 526 -20.20 -41.26 12.42
C TRP A 526 -20.07 -42.75 12.08
N GLU A 527 -18.93 -43.20 11.55
CA GLU A 527 -18.59 -44.64 11.46
C GLU A 527 -18.17 -45.25 12.81
N VAL A 528 -17.96 -44.41 13.84
CA VAL A 528 -17.58 -44.85 15.19
C VAL A 528 -18.73 -44.68 16.17
N PHE A 529 -19.41 -43.54 16.11
CA PHE A 529 -20.49 -43.19 17.01
C PHE A 529 -21.86 -43.33 16.34
N SER A 530 -22.77 -44.01 17.01
CA SER A 530 -24.18 -44.12 16.58
C SER A 530 -24.94 -42.81 16.80
N GLN A 531 -24.63 -42.11 17.89
CA GLN A 531 -25.26 -40.84 18.27
C GLN A 531 -24.41 -40.12 19.33
N VAL A 532 -24.63 -38.81 19.44
CA VAL A 532 -24.11 -37.98 20.53
C VAL A 532 -25.28 -37.29 21.22
N VAL A 533 -25.43 -37.49 22.52
CA VAL A 533 -26.46 -36.85 23.33
C VAL A 533 -25.87 -35.59 23.96
N VAL A 534 -26.33 -34.44 23.52
CA VAL A 534 -25.91 -33.14 24.06
C VAL A 534 -26.95 -32.64 25.04
N LYS A 535 -26.52 -32.40 26.28
CA LYS A 535 -27.33 -31.81 27.34
C LYS A 535 -26.85 -30.39 27.55
N THR A 536 -27.78 -29.44 27.58
CA THR A 536 -27.50 -28.02 27.84
C THR A 536 -28.39 -27.56 28.97
N GLN A 537 -27.85 -26.71 29.85
CA GLN A 537 -28.61 -26.16 30.95
C GLN A 537 -28.16 -24.76 31.34
N TYR A 538 -29.15 -23.92 31.65
CA TYR A 538 -28.94 -22.56 32.13
C TYR A 538 -29.88 -22.25 33.28
N GLU A 539 -29.37 -21.59 34.32
CA GLU A 539 -30.14 -21.11 35.45
C GLU A 539 -29.52 -19.82 35.98
N ASP A 540 -30.36 -18.87 36.38
CA ASP A 540 -29.94 -17.69 37.14
C ASP A 540 -30.96 -17.35 38.22
N LYS A 541 -30.77 -17.94 39.41
CA LYS A 541 -31.67 -17.73 40.55
C LYS A 541 -31.66 -16.30 41.06
N GLU A 542 -30.53 -15.59 40.95
CA GLU A 542 -30.40 -14.21 41.43
C GLU A 542 -31.33 -13.26 40.66
N HIS A 543 -31.52 -13.52 39.36
CA HIS A 543 -32.44 -12.77 38.50
C HIS A 543 -33.79 -13.47 38.26
N SER A 544 -34.15 -14.44 39.11
CA SER A 544 -35.42 -15.19 39.00
C SER A 544 -35.64 -15.85 37.64
N VAL A 545 -34.56 -16.33 37.02
CA VAL A 545 -34.56 -17.13 35.78
C VAL A 545 -34.57 -18.62 36.17
N PRO A 546 -35.65 -19.36 35.88
CA PRO A 546 -35.73 -20.77 36.23
C PRO A 546 -34.75 -21.61 35.41
N LEU A 547 -34.37 -22.77 35.95
CA LEU A 547 -33.57 -23.75 35.23
C LEU A 547 -34.27 -24.18 33.93
N LYS A 548 -33.61 -23.97 32.80
CA LYS A 548 -33.98 -24.58 31.52
C LYS A 548 -32.96 -25.65 31.18
N GLN A 549 -33.44 -26.87 30.98
CA GLN A 549 -32.64 -27.98 30.49
C GLN A 549 -33.13 -28.39 29.11
N TYR A 550 -32.20 -28.70 28.22
CA TYR A 550 -32.51 -29.21 26.89
C TYR A 550 -31.54 -30.33 26.51
N THR A 551 -32.10 -31.47 26.15
CA THR A 551 -31.37 -32.67 25.74
C THR A 551 -31.71 -32.98 24.30
N GLN A 552 -30.71 -33.09 23.46
CA GLN A 552 -30.85 -33.44 22.05
C GLN A 552 -29.99 -34.65 21.69
N VAL A 553 -30.54 -35.54 20.86
CA VAL A 553 -29.82 -36.69 20.30
C VAL A 553 -29.37 -36.31 18.89
N ILE A 554 -28.07 -36.21 18.68
CA ILE A 554 -27.47 -35.78 17.41
C ILE A 554 -26.93 -37.02 16.68
N SER A 555 -27.19 -37.09 15.37
CA SER A 555 -26.68 -38.15 14.48
C SER A 555 -26.37 -37.60 13.09
N ASP A 556 -25.84 -38.44 12.20
CA ASP A 556 -25.64 -38.14 10.77
C ASP A 556 -26.92 -37.63 10.07
N LYS A 557 -28.08 -38.09 10.53
CA LYS A 557 -29.40 -37.77 9.99
C LYS A 557 -30.17 -36.73 10.82
N ASN A 558 -29.72 -36.42 12.03
CA ASN A 558 -30.38 -35.47 12.92
C ASN A 558 -29.37 -34.42 13.41
N PRO A 559 -29.22 -33.29 12.67
CA PRO A 559 -28.27 -32.25 13.04
C PRO A 559 -28.68 -31.55 14.35
N PRO A 560 -27.72 -30.97 15.10
CA PRO A 560 -28.03 -30.21 16.30
C PRO A 560 -28.89 -28.99 16.00
N VAL A 561 -29.74 -28.63 16.96
CA VAL A 561 -30.46 -27.36 16.99
C VAL A 561 -29.83 -26.42 18.02
N PRO A 562 -29.91 -25.09 17.81
CA PRO A 562 -29.36 -24.13 18.75
C PRO A 562 -30.12 -24.14 20.08
N PHE A 563 -29.40 -23.84 21.17
CA PHE A 563 -30.02 -23.53 22.45
C PHE A 563 -30.44 -22.06 22.44
N ILE A 564 -31.74 -21.81 22.52
CA ILE A 564 -32.30 -20.46 22.61
C ILE A 564 -33.11 -20.39 23.91
N TYR A 565 -32.76 -19.46 24.79
CA TYR A 565 -33.53 -19.20 25.99
C TYR A 565 -33.68 -17.70 26.25
N PRO A 566 -34.85 -17.12 25.92
CA PRO A 566 -35.15 -15.74 26.25
C PRO A 566 -35.42 -15.61 27.75
N ILE A 567 -34.52 -14.93 28.45
CA ILE A 567 -34.55 -14.76 29.91
C ILE A 567 -35.06 -13.38 30.34
N GLY A 568 -35.07 -12.40 29.41
CA GLY A 568 -35.60 -11.05 29.66
C GLY A 568 -34.73 -10.19 30.57
N THR A 569 -33.51 -10.63 30.90
CA THR A 569 -32.52 -9.93 31.73
C THR A 569 -31.12 -10.16 31.17
N ASN A 570 -30.12 -9.40 31.61
CA ASN A 570 -28.74 -9.59 31.14
C ASN A 570 -28.22 -11.00 31.49
N VAL A 571 -27.39 -11.56 30.60
CA VAL A 571 -26.81 -12.90 30.79
C VAL A 571 -25.58 -12.79 31.70
N GLU A 572 -25.73 -13.18 32.97
CA GLU A 572 -24.63 -13.09 33.95
C GLU A 572 -23.96 -14.43 34.28
N LYS A 573 -24.74 -15.52 34.28
CA LYS A 573 -24.24 -16.88 34.49
C LYS A 573 -23.83 -17.53 33.16
N PRO A 574 -22.91 -18.50 33.15
CA PRO A 574 -22.55 -19.24 31.93
C PRO A 574 -23.62 -20.29 31.58
N LEU A 575 -23.63 -20.71 30.31
CA LEU A 575 -24.36 -21.88 29.85
C LEU A 575 -23.52 -23.14 30.13
N TYR A 576 -24.11 -24.16 30.72
CA TYR A 576 -23.46 -25.43 30.97
C TYR A 576 -23.87 -26.46 29.92
N TYR A 577 -22.93 -27.28 29.45
CA TYR A 577 -23.23 -28.37 28.53
C TYR A 577 -22.43 -29.64 28.80
N SER A 578 -22.98 -30.80 28.43
CA SER A 578 -22.28 -32.09 28.40
C SER A 578 -22.54 -32.80 27.07
N ALA A 579 -21.61 -33.66 26.67
CA ALA A 579 -21.72 -34.46 25.46
C ALA A 579 -21.42 -35.93 25.76
N ASP A 580 -22.46 -36.76 25.64
CA ASP A 580 -22.38 -38.21 25.87
C ASP A 580 -22.36 -38.91 24.50
N TYR A 581 -21.27 -39.60 24.19
CA TYR A 581 -21.05 -40.28 22.92
C TYR A 581 -21.40 -41.76 23.09
N TYR A 582 -22.16 -42.32 22.16
CA TYR A 582 -22.53 -43.74 22.15
C TYR A 582 -21.89 -44.42 20.94
N ALA A 583 -20.92 -45.29 21.19
CA ALA A 583 -20.20 -46.02 20.16
C ALA A 583 -21.05 -47.15 19.56
N LEU A 584 -20.74 -47.57 18.32
CA LEU A 584 -21.47 -48.65 17.63
C LEU A 584 -21.24 -50.04 18.24
N ASP A 585 -20.15 -50.23 18.99
CA ASP A 585 -19.83 -51.46 19.72
C ASP A 585 -20.56 -51.60 21.06
N GLY A 586 -21.33 -50.57 21.45
CA GLY A 586 -22.15 -50.54 22.66
C GLY A 586 -21.51 -49.84 23.86
N ASP A 587 -20.26 -49.37 23.75
CA ASP A 587 -19.63 -48.56 24.80
C ASP A 587 -20.08 -47.08 24.73
N SER A 588 -19.88 -46.33 25.81
CA SER A 588 -20.24 -44.90 25.85
C SER A 588 -19.26 -44.09 26.68
N LEU A 589 -19.09 -42.82 26.34
CA LEU A 589 -18.19 -41.92 27.07
C LEU A 589 -18.78 -40.51 27.15
N THR A 590 -18.61 -39.84 28.28
CA THR A 590 -18.90 -38.41 28.42
C THR A 590 -17.61 -37.64 28.21
N TYR A 591 -17.50 -36.86 27.13
CA TYR A 591 -16.26 -36.18 26.78
C TYR A 591 -16.43 -34.67 26.74
N LEU A 592 -15.49 -34.00 27.40
CA LEU A 592 -15.29 -32.56 27.33
C LEU A 592 -13.93 -32.26 26.69
N PRO A 593 -13.87 -31.38 25.68
CA PRO A 593 -12.60 -31.00 25.06
C PRO A 593 -11.59 -30.42 26.06
N PRO A 594 -10.28 -30.65 25.87
CA PRO A 594 -9.24 -30.04 26.69
C PRO A 594 -9.35 -28.51 26.67
N GLY A 595 -9.27 -27.88 27.85
CA GLY A 595 -9.35 -26.42 28.01
C GLY A 595 -10.76 -25.88 28.29
N VAL A 596 -11.79 -26.74 28.30
CA VAL A 596 -13.12 -26.40 28.81
C VAL A 596 -13.11 -26.54 30.33
N GLU A 597 -13.36 -25.43 31.04
CA GLU A 597 -13.49 -25.45 32.50
C GLU A 597 -14.75 -26.23 32.90
N SER A 598 -14.63 -27.08 33.91
CA SER A 598 -15.76 -27.79 34.49
C SER A 598 -16.15 -27.16 35.82
N ASN A 599 -17.46 -27.04 36.05
CA ASN A 599 -17.96 -26.53 37.32
C ASN A 599 -17.90 -27.64 38.39
N PRO A 600 -17.24 -27.42 39.55
CA PRO A 600 -17.20 -28.41 40.64
C PRO A 600 -18.58 -28.86 41.13
N GLN A 601 -19.61 -28.03 40.97
CA GLN A 601 -20.99 -28.32 41.36
C GLN A 601 -21.77 -29.11 40.31
N LEU A 602 -21.27 -29.18 39.07
CA LEU A 602 -21.84 -29.95 37.97
C LEU A 602 -20.74 -30.78 37.27
N PRO A 603 -20.26 -31.86 37.91
CA PRO A 603 -19.25 -32.74 37.32
C PRO A 603 -19.70 -33.26 35.95
N GLY A 604 -18.79 -33.23 34.96
CA GLY A 604 -19.07 -33.67 33.58
C GLY A 604 -19.74 -32.62 32.69
N TYR A 605 -20.04 -31.42 33.21
CA TYR A 605 -20.46 -30.28 32.39
C TYR A 605 -19.32 -29.30 32.18
N GLY A 606 -19.15 -28.88 30.92
CA GLY A 606 -18.33 -27.74 30.55
C GLY A 606 -19.13 -26.44 30.65
N GLU A 607 -18.45 -25.33 30.97
CA GLU A 607 -19.04 -24.00 30.95
C GLU A 607 -18.66 -23.20 29.70
N THR A 608 -19.60 -22.40 29.19
CA THR A 608 -19.35 -21.45 28.10
C THR A 608 -20.13 -20.15 28.32
N ARG A 609 -19.47 -19.04 28.00
CA ARG A 609 -20.10 -17.72 27.82
C ARG A 609 -20.18 -17.31 26.34
N GLY A 610 -19.68 -18.17 25.46
CA GLY A 610 -19.71 -17.94 24.03
C GLY A 610 -21.05 -18.31 23.42
N ASN A 611 -21.34 -17.72 22.27
CA ASN A 611 -22.56 -17.98 21.50
C ASN A 611 -22.47 -19.26 20.65
N GLN A 612 -21.45 -20.10 20.86
CA GLN A 612 -21.22 -21.33 20.11
C GLN A 612 -20.73 -22.44 21.03
N ILE A 613 -21.27 -23.65 20.81
CA ILE A 613 -20.81 -24.90 21.41
C ILE A 613 -20.37 -25.82 20.27
N LEU A 614 -19.09 -26.20 20.29
CA LEU A 614 -18.53 -27.15 19.35
C LEU A 614 -18.40 -28.52 20.02
N ILE A 615 -19.16 -29.48 19.51
CA ILE A 615 -19.08 -30.88 19.91
C ILE A 615 -17.94 -31.52 19.11
N ALA A 616 -16.79 -31.64 19.75
CA ALA A 616 -15.59 -32.20 19.14
C ALA A 616 -15.74 -33.69 18.81
N ASN A 617 -14.93 -34.22 17.90
CA ASN A 617 -14.79 -35.67 17.79
C ASN A 617 -13.94 -36.18 18.96
N ALA A 618 -14.51 -37.04 19.82
CA ALA A 618 -13.80 -37.61 20.97
C ALA A 618 -12.67 -38.57 20.55
N LEU A 619 -12.77 -39.19 19.37
CA LEU A 619 -11.79 -40.14 18.83
C LEU A 619 -11.30 -39.71 17.45
N PRO A 620 -10.57 -38.57 17.34
CA PRO A 620 -10.23 -37.98 16.05
C PRO A 620 -9.08 -38.69 15.33
N LYS A 621 -8.28 -39.51 16.02
CA LYS A 621 -7.05 -40.09 15.47
C LYS A 621 -7.22 -41.56 15.13
N GLN A 622 -7.18 -41.91 13.86
CA GLN A 622 -7.11 -43.31 13.44
C GLN A 622 -5.67 -43.84 13.55
N GLN A 623 -5.46 -44.95 14.26
CA GLN A 623 -4.16 -45.59 14.45
C GLN A 623 -4.23 -47.05 14.03
N LYS A 624 -3.44 -47.39 13.00
CA LYS A 624 -3.24 -48.76 12.53
C LYS A 624 -2.13 -49.45 13.32
N TYR A 625 -2.40 -50.66 13.78
CA TYR A 625 -1.46 -51.57 14.41
C TYR A 625 -1.20 -52.77 13.51
N THR A 626 0.07 -53.10 13.34
CA THR A 626 0.55 -54.28 12.58
C THR A 626 0.83 -55.40 13.57
N ILE A 627 0.02 -56.44 13.53
CA ILE A 627 0.14 -57.60 14.41
C ILE A 627 0.87 -58.71 13.65
N ILE A 628 2.06 -59.08 14.13
CA ILE A 628 2.89 -60.12 13.52
C ILE A 628 2.85 -61.34 14.43
N PHE A 629 2.21 -62.40 13.95
CA PHE A 629 2.18 -63.70 14.62
C PHE A 629 3.38 -64.54 14.16
N LYS A 630 4.19 -64.99 15.12
CA LYS A 630 5.30 -65.92 14.90
C LYS A 630 5.04 -67.21 15.66
N PRO A 631 4.36 -68.19 15.05
CA PRO A 631 4.18 -69.50 15.67
C PRO A 631 5.54 -70.21 15.77
N SER A 632 5.90 -70.69 16.96
CA SER A 632 7.16 -71.44 17.20
C SER A 632 7.05 -72.93 16.87
N GLN A 633 5.83 -73.45 16.68
CA GLN A 633 5.53 -74.86 16.43
C GLN A 633 4.65 -75.00 15.18
N LYS A 634 4.73 -76.16 14.50
CA LYS A 634 4.06 -76.40 13.21
C LYS A 634 2.58 -76.81 13.32
N ASP A 635 2.11 -77.22 14.49
CA ASP A 635 0.79 -77.84 14.67
C ASP A 635 -0.25 -76.87 15.28
N VAL A 636 -0.29 -75.61 14.79
CA VAL A 636 -1.26 -74.60 15.24
C VAL A 636 -2.57 -74.74 14.47
N SER A 637 -3.69 -74.85 15.19
CA SER A 637 -5.04 -75.00 14.64
C SER A 637 -5.85 -73.70 14.63
N LEU A 638 -5.73 -72.87 15.66
CA LEU A 638 -6.43 -71.59 15.80
C LEU A 638 -5.58 -70.61 16.61
N ILE A 639 -5.60 -69.33 16.22
CA ILE A 639 -5.10 -68.24 17.06
C ILE A 639 -6.25 -67.26 17.26
N THR A 640 -6.63 -67.03 18.50
CA THR A 640 -7.47 -65.90 18.88
C THR A 640 -6.58 -64.80 19.43
N PHE A 641 -6.85 -63.57 19.04
CA PHE A 641 -6.13 -62.40 19.47
C PHE A 641 -7.13 -61.30 19.74
N GLU A 642 -7.07 -60.72 20.93
CA GLU A 642 -7.91 -59.61 21.32
C GLU A 642 -7.00 -58.48 21.78
N MET A 643 -7.23 -57.28 21.24
CA MET A 643 -6.50 -56.09 21.64
C MET A 643 -7.48 -55.07 22.19
N THR A 644 -7.16 -54.55 23.38
CA THR A 644 -7.95 -53.55 24.10
C THR A 644 -7.16 -52.27 24.27
N VAL A 645 -7.79 -51.16 23.93
CA VAL A 645 -7.34 -49.79 24.22
C VAL A 645 -8.26 -49.23 25.29
N ASN A 646 -7.73 -48.97 26.49
CA ASN A 646 -8.47 -48.43 27.62
C ASN A 646 -8.04 -47.00 27.96
N TYR A 647 -9.00 -46.13 28.23
CA TYR A 647 -8.82 -44.77 28.71
C TYR A 647 -9.45 -44.62 30.11
N PRO A 648 -8.70 -44.92 31.20
CA PRO A 648 -9.25 -44.96 32.55
C PRO A 648 -9.86 -43.65 33.03
N LYS A 649 -9.35 -42.50 32.55
CA LYS A 649 -9.87 -41.17 32.91
C LYS A 649 -11.34 -40.99 32.49
N TRP A 650 -11.73 -41.60 31.38
CA TRP A 650 -13.05 -41.44 30.77
C TRP A 650 -13.92 -42.70 30.89
N ASP A 651 -13.43 -43.73 31.60
CA ASP A 651 -14.08 -45.04 31.73
C ASP A 651 -14.49 -45.63 30.37
N PHE A 652 -13.60 -45.53 29.38
CA PHE A 652 -13.88 -45.89 27.99
C PHE A 652 -12.87 -46.91 27.46
N SER A 653 -13.36 -47.95 26.77
CA SER A 653 -12.50 -48.99 26.19
C SER A 653 -12.95 -49.45 24.82
N GLN A 654 -12.00 -49.67 23.92
CA GLN A 654 -12.25 -50.31 22.62
C GLN A 654 -11.54 -51.65 22.56
N THR A 655 -12.27 -52.68 22.15
CA THR A 655 -11.73 -54.04 22.00
C THR A 655 -11.98 -54.55 20.59
N GLN A 656 -10.92 -55.00 19.92
CA GLN A 656 -11.01 -55.61 18.60
C GLN A 656 -10.43 -57.03 18.60
N PRO A 657 -11.22 -58.05 18.23
CA PRO A 657 -10.75 -59.42 18.11
C PRO A 657 -10.27 -59.77 16.68
N ILE A 658 -9.34 -60.71 16.60
CA ILE A 658 -8.88 -61.41 15.39
C ILE A 658 -8.96 -62.90 15.69
N ALA A 659 -9.52 -63.68 14.76
CA ALA A 659 -9.45 -65.14 14.78
C ALA A 659 -8.79 -65.61 13.47
N LEU A 660 -7.80 -66.49 13.59
CA LEU A 660 -7.02 -67.01 12.46
C LEU A 660 -7.06 -68.52 12.45
N THR A 661 -7.31 -69.10 11.28
CA THR A 661 -7.35 -70.56 11.06
C THR A 661 -6.38 -71.02 9.97
N GLU A 662 -5.72 -70.08 9.27
CA GLU A 662 -4.78 -70.35 8.18
C GLU A 662 -3.44 -69.67 8.50
N PHE A 663 -2.34 -70.44 8.46
CA PHE A 663 -1.02 -69.97 8.90
C PHE A 663 0.09 -70.43 7.93
N ASP A 664 1.03 -69.53 7.61
CA ASP A 664 2.33 -69.89 7.03
C ASP A 664 3.36 -70.10 8.16
N THR A 665 4.21 -71.12 8.01
CA THR A 665 5.26 -71.57 8.93
C THR A 665 6.34 -70.53 9.26
N LYS A 666 6.31 -69.32 8.68
CA LYS A 666 7.34 -68.28 8.86
C LYS A 666 6.88 -67.06 9.65
N SER A 667 5.71 -66.49 9.31
CA SER A 667 5.07 -65.38 10.03
C SER A 667 3.78 -64.97 9.33
N LEU A 668 2.76 -64.58 10.09
CA LEU A 668 1.52 -64.00 9.54
C LEU A 668 1.33 -62.57 10.06
N THR A 669 0.95 -61.66 9.16
CA THR A 669 0.74 -60.25 9.50
C THR A 669 -0.73 -59.89 9.35
N GLN A 670 -1.32 -59.35 10.41
CA GLN A 670 -2.68 -58.82 10.45
C GLN A 670 -2.66 -57.34 10.83
N TYR A 671 -3.78 -56.66 10.61
CA TYR A 671 -3.90 -55.24 10.92
C TYR A 671 -5.16 -54.97 11.73
N LEU A 672 -5.02 -54.22 12.82
CA LEU A 672 -6.12 -53.64 13.57
C LEU A 672 -6.06 -52.12 13.49
N THR A 673 -7.21 -51.48 13.51
CA THR A 673 -7.29 -50.03 13.41
C THR A 673 -8.19 -49.50 14.52
N PHE A 674 -7.62 -48.70 15.41
CA PHE A 674 -8.34 -48.08 16.52
C PHE A 674 -8.53 -46.58 16.29
N ASN A 675 -9.66 -46.04 16.72
CA ASN A 675 -9.87 -44.60 16.77
C ASN A 675 -9.48 -44.13 18.18
N LEU A 676 -8.48 -43.27 18.28
CA LEU A 676 -7.84 -42.85 19.52
C LEU A 676 -8.20 -41.40 19.85
N MET A 677 -8.27 -41.11 21.15
CA MET A 677 -8.39 -39.75 21.66
C MET A 677 -7.15 -38.91 21.31
N GLN A 678 -7.32 -37.59 21.25
CA GLN A 678 -6.19 -36.67 21.19
C GLN A 678 -5.34 -36.81 22.45
N GLN A 679 -4.02 -36.66 22.30
CA GLN A 679 -3.09 -36.77 23.41
C GLN A 679 -3.36 -35.66 24.44
N GLU A 680 -3.68 -36.06 25.67
CA GLU A 680 -3.95 -35.18 26.80
C GLU A 680 -3.15 -35.68 28.00
N LYS A 681 -2.56 -34.75 28.76
CA LYS A 681 -1.74 -35.07 29.94
C LYS A 681 -2.57 -35.81 30.99
N GLY A 682 -2.14 -37.01 31.38
CA GLY A 682 -2.86 -37.85 32.35
C GLY A 682 -4.05 -38.62 31.76
N ASN A 683 -4.13 -38.71 30.43
CA ASN A 683 -5.10 -39.53 29.69
C ASN A 683 -4.40 -40.41 28.65
N GLU A 684 -3.21 -40.93 28.97
CA GLU A 684 -2.47 -41.81 28.08
C GLU A 684 -3.21 -43.16 27.91
N PRO A 685 -3.41 -43.65 26.66
CA PRO A 685 -4.11 -44.92 26.45
C PRO A 685 -3.33 -46.09 27.05
N GLN A 686 -4.04 -46.93 27.81
CA GLN A 686 -3.52 -48.20 28.31
C GLN A 686 -3.88 -49.29 27.29
N ILE A 687 -2.87 -49.79 26.59
CA ILE A 687 -3.06 -50.75 25.51
C ILE A 687 -2.53 -52.11 25.93
N SER A 688 -3.35 -53.14 25.81
CA SER A 688 -2.96 -54.52 26.06
C SER A 688 -3.55 -55.47 25.02
N TYR A 689 -2.92 -56.61 24.84
CA TYR A 689 -3.50 -57.70 24.05
C TYR A 689 -3.49 -59.00 24.85
N THR A 690 -4.47 -59.85 24.55
CA THR A 690 -4.54 -61.25 24.98
C THR A 690 -4.58 -62.11 23.73
N ALA A 691 -3.66 -63.05 23.61
CA ALA A 691 -3.59 -63.95 22.48
C ALA A 691 -3.53 -65.40 22.94
N THR A 692 -4.40 -66.25 22.39
CA THR A 692 -4.47 -67.67 22.71
C THR A 692 -4.21 -68.48 21.45
N VAL A 693 -3.23 -69.37 21.51
CA VAL A 693 -2.96 -70.36 20.45
C VAL A 693 -3.52 -71.69 20.88
N TYR A 694 -4.24 -72.32 19.96
CA TYR A 694 -4.72 -73.69 20.06
C TYR A 694 -3.87 -74.58 19.16
N TYR A 695 -3.41 -75.70 19.69
CA TYR A 695 -2.64 -76.71 18.98
C TYR A 695 -3.53 -77.90 18.58
N GLY A 696 -3.09 -78.69 17.59
CA GLY A 696 -3.83 -79.84 17.07
C GLY A 696 -4.08 -80.99 18.07
N ASP A 697 -3.46 -80.94 19.25
CA ASP A 697 -3.54 -81.93 20.33
C ASP A 697 -4.40 -81.47 21.53
N ASN A 698 -5.25 -80.45 21.36
CA ASN A 698 -6.07 -79.79 22.39
C ASN A 698 -5.28 -79.05 23.49
N GLN A 699 -3.98 -78.78 23.30
CA GLN A 699 -3.26 -77.84 24.16
C GLN A 699 -3.55 -76.40 23.75
N GLU A 700 -3.63 -75.50 24.74
CA GLU A 700 -3.74 -74.05 24.49
C GLU A 700 -2.65 -73.29 25.26
N LYS A 701 -2.21 -72.17 24.69
CA LYS A 701 -1.29 -71.24 25.33
C LYS A 701 -1.79 -69.82 25.19
N THR A 702 -2.05 -69.17 26.33
CA THR A 702 -2.51 -67.78 26.40
C THR A 702 -1.38 -66.86 26.84
N VAL A 703 -1.24 -65.74 26.16
CA VAL A 703 -0.27 -64.68 26.47
C VAL A 703 -1.00 -63.35 26.52
N THR A 704 -0.96 -62.70 27.68
CA THR A 704 -1.44 -61.33 27.87
C THR A 704 -0.24 -60.41 28.09
N LYS A 705 -0.10 -59.35 27.30
CA LYS A 705 0.99 -58.37 27.46
C LYS A 705 0.51 -56.93 27.23
N PRO A 706 1.06 -55.95 27.99
CA PRO A 706 0.88 -54.55 27.68
C PRO A 706 1.71 -54.16 26.44
N ILE A 707 1.18 -53.26 25.63
CA ILE A 707 1.89 -52.62 24.52
C ILE A 707 2.41 -51.29 25.05
N THR A 708 3.72 -51.20 25.27
CA THR A 708 4.37 -50.02 25.85
C THR A 708 4.98 -49.14 24.75
N GLY A 709 4.74 -47.82 24.81
CA GLY A 709 5.33 -46.83 23.92
C GLY A 709 4.56 -46.59 22.61
N THR A 710 5.16 -45.81 21.69
CA THR A 710 4.59 -45.44 20.38
C THR A 710 4.65 -46.56 19.33
N SER A 711 4.90 -47.80 19.74
CA SER A 711 5.07 -48.91 18.79
C SER A 711 3.72 -49.28 18.15
N THR A 712 3.65 -49.15 16.84
CA THR A 712 2.51 -49.59 16.03
C THR A 712 2.68 -51.04 15.57
N ILE A 713 3.77 -51.70 15.95
CA ILE A 713 4.07 -53.09 15.60
C ILE A 713 3.99 -53.93 16.87
N VAL A 714 3.14 -54.95 16.85
CA VAL A 714 2.94 -55.91 17.93
C VAL A 714 3.42 -57.27 17.44
N VAL A 715 4.53 -57.76 18.00
CA VAL A 715 5.04 -59.10 17.68
C VAL A 715 4.56 -60.08 18.73
N VAL A 716 3.67 -60.97 18.32
CA VAL A 716 3.13 -62.03 19.17
C VAL A 716 3.93 -63.29 18.92
N THR A 717 4.71 -63.69 19.93
CA THR A 717 5.51 -64.91 19.91
C THR A 717 4.95 -65.86 20.95
N PHE A 718 4.77 -67.11 20.55
CA PHE A 718 4.22 -68.17 21.38
C PHE A 718 5.26 -69.23 21.69
#